data_AF-A0AAJ5W9L0-F1
#
_entry.id   AF-A0AAJ5W9L0-F1
#
_cell.length_a   1.000
_cell.length_b   1.000
_cell.length_c   1.000
_cell.angle_alpha   90.00
_cell.angle_beta   90.00
_cell.angle_gamma   90.00
#
_symmetry.space_group_name_H-M   'P 1'
#
loop_
_entity.id
_entity.type
_entity.pdbx_description
1 polymer ?
#
loop_
_entity_poly.entity_id
_entity_poly.type
_entity_poly.pdbx_seq_one_letter_code
_entity_poly.pdbx_strand_id
1 'polypeptide(L)'
;MNQLKSLSLILLICTYLPSMAVKVKKIKPTTEIEISKSATHVAQISDDRLIIITGSTYLFTVDTPEDKGLVSTKISAKQLPMQLRSKDGSFQKYRLMDKDGMEKEDGELVNGDQLVVTAEDGKATKTYQIAIKTMAVAGHLYLQTENATINTGYDLTLYFSAGQRTPNATVQLFLPAGIEVTQDNTTVNVIGRGAVKLKDLSTQSIGRVGGAYSYSKVGSVAIGKTADGGSILTFSNLDLRPKNGPDLKLTIENVKLNKAGKYTFSGTYTTSKPEVLTSPATGAACATLTVTNPVSSFERIVNMDIQYRETPDRYTTVGFKWGVNNDIKNVEVMQSADNGQTWTTASAVIDTKKAMATVSGLLPKKLYAFKLNTKDGPNKGLSNELKFYSGKMDVKSFGVKGDGTTDDTQGINDAIESLNKMGGGTLLFSAGVYNVRTVHLKSNVYLFVDKEATIRAIKGADAPESTWFSDKKYRSGLSPTDAGPYADPENYMTKQDVGHHYFRNTMFFGERLDNIKIIGNGLITGNGNLVNGDKVMSNAPDNRADKMFTLKLCTNLEIGGIYRSEDLWYDPKRDEPYYIGKNDSKIADVSNMLRIDRAGHFVLLATGTDNINVHDTYMAKESQGNARDIYDFMGCNNVTATNIYSKVSSDDIIKPGSDCSLGFTRPARNYKVRNIIGDTNCNLFQIGSETADDIKDICVDNIYVLGANKAGFSISTNDGAHISDIHLNCGHTGKLHSRSQMYRTRAPFFISISNRARIIGASVGKYAFTENGVKHDELLVKNVNIGKVENIILNGIDIYEVYAGSSYGGKNGRWKPYEGTDDKATPIIAGYKLPDTETVIGGLNFKLPNGLHTGYIKNIVFNDVQILVKGGNPPSDTANLAPELGVGQYNVGNLKVQPSYGIWARHVNGLTIKNSSFNYEKRDSRYAIFLDDVQRANLSGLKMVRASNNPVVIKLKNSSDVVADNIIYFNDQWDKSPTKLPAIKQSEMSSSGFPKL
;
A
#
# COMPACT_ATOMS: atom_id res chain seq x y z
N MET A 1 62.90 -24.32 -6.11
CA MET A 1 63.61 -25.25 -5.21
C MET A 1 62.88 -25.24 -3.87
N ASN A 2 61.94 -26.20 -3.70
CA ASN A 2 61.97 -27.34 -2.74
C ASN A 2 61.58 -26.93 -1.30
N GLN A 3 60.35 -27.28 -0.85
CA GLN A 3 59.96 -28.51 -0.09
C GLN A 3 60.43 -28.43 1.39
N LEU A 4 59.68 -28.77 2.47
CA LEU A 4 58.59 -29.74 2.68
C LEU A 4 57.89 -29.52 4.07
N LYS A 5 56.56 -29.75 4.12
CA LYS A 5 55.67 -30.37 5.14
C LYS A 5 55.94 -30.33 6.67
N SER A 6 54.87 -30.04 7.44
CA SER A 6 54.35 -30.98 8.46
C SER A 6 52.84 -30.82 8.68
N LEU A 7 52.15 -31.95 8.88
CA LEU A 7 50.71 -32.15 9.06
C LEU A 7 50.55 -32.91 10.40
N SER A 8 49.59 -32.53 11.25
CA SER A 8 49.22 -33.33 12.44
C SER A 8 47.71 -33.48 12.59
N LEU A 9 47.37 -34.69 13.00
CA LEU A 9 46.12 -35.43 12.95
C LEU A 9 45.32 -35.26 14.26
N ILE A 10 43.99 -35.12 14.21
CA ILE A 10 43.11 -35.37 15.36
C ILE A 10 42.03 -36.38 14.95
N LEU A 11 41.98 -37.44 15.77
CA LEU A 11 41.23 -38.68 15.64
C LEU A 11 39.76 -38.46 16.05
N LEU A 12 38.80 -38.93 15.24
CA LEU A 12 37.37 -38.98 15.59
C LEU A 12 37.00 -40.43 15.97
N ILE A 13 36.50 -40.64 17.19
CA ILE A 13 36.01 -41.93 17.67
C ILE A 13 34.57 -42.11 17.16
N CYS A 14 34.38 -43.05 16.23
CA CYS A 14 33.06 -43.54 15.81
C CYS A 14 32.60 -44.69 16.73
N THR A 15 31.48 -44.52 17.41
CA THR A 15 30.76 -45.60 18.10
C THR A 15 29.87 -46.36 17.11
N TYR A 16 29.98 -47.68 17.14
CA TYR A 16 29.19 -48.64 16.38
C TYR A 16 27.72 -48.66 16.86
N LEU A 17 26.78 -48.47 15.93
CA LEU A 17 25.38 -48.90 16.05
C LEU A 17 25.10 -49.94 14.94
N PRO A 18 24.45 -51.07 15.22
CA PRO A 18 24.14 -52.05 14.19
C PRO A 18 23.04 -51.51 13.27
N SER A 19 23.36 -51.39 11.98
CA SER A 19 22.40 -51.00 10.96
C SER A 19 21.39 -52.13 10.74
N MET A 20 20.10 -51.84 10.98
CA MET A 20 19.05 -52.60 10.32
C MET A 20 19.18 -52.34 8.81
N ALA A 21 19.60 -53.37 8.07
CA ALA A 21 19.68 -53.34 6.62
C ALA A 21 18.28 -53.21 6.02
N VAL A 22 17.84 -51.98 5.79
CA VAL A 22 16.81 -51.71 4.78
C VAL A 22 17.43 -52.08 3.44
N LYS A 23 16.87 -53.09 2.75
CA LYS A 23 17.20 -53.37 1.36
C LYS A 23 16.83 -52.15 0.51
N VAL A 24 17.76 -51.20 0.37
CA VAL A 24 17.68 -50.16 -0.64
C VAL A 24 17.90 -50.87 -1.97
N LYS A 25 16.84 -50.99 -2.77
CA LYS A 25 16.93 -51.42 -4.17
C LYS A 25 17.97 -50.52 -4.83
N LYS A 26 19.11 -51.06 -5.28
CA LYS A 26 20.03 -50.35 -6.18
C LYS A 26 19.26 -50.04 -7.45
N ILE A 27 18.78 -48.80 -7.59
CA ILE A 27 18.14 -48.31 -8.80
C ILE A 27 19.23 -48.30 -9.88
N LYS A 28 18.97 -48.90 -11.05
CA LYS A 28 19.88 -48.78 -12.20
C LYS A 28 19.85 -47.32 -12.66
N PRO A 29 20.98 -46.62 -12.73
CA PRO A 29 21.03 -45.23 -13.21
C PRO A 29 20.36 -45.11 -14.59
N THR A 30 19.48 -44.14 -14.77
CA THR A 30 18.72 -43.93 -16.00
C THR A 30 19.24 -42.74 -16.82
N THR A 31 18.94 -42.73 -18.11
CA THR A 31 19.09 -41.57 -19.03
C THR A 31 17.75 -40.91 -19.35
N GLU A 32 16.67 -41.40 -18.74
CA GLU A 32 15.33 -40.81 -18.86
C GLU A 32 15.23 -39.52 -18.05
N ILE A 33 14.76 -38.47 -18.71
CA ILE A 33 14.53 -37.15 -18.11
C ILE A 33 13.04 -36.87 -17.98
N GLU A 34 12.69 -36.00 -17.05
CA GLU A 34 11.37 -35.41 -16.94
C GLU A 34 11.45 -33.89 -16.72
N ILE A 35 10.33 -33.21 -16.94
CA ILE A 35 10.22 -31.76 -16.77
C ILE A 35 10.34 -31.43 -15.28
N SER A 36 11.27 -30.53 -14.93
CA SER A 36 11.43 -30.08 -13.55
C SER A 36 10.18 -29.33 -13.04
N LYS A 37 9.89 -29.40 -11.74
CA LYS A 37 8.75 -28.67 -11.10
C LYS A 37 8.84 -27.15 -11.32
N SER A 38 10.03 -26.60 -11.51
CA SER A 38 10.26 -25.17 -11.76
C SER A 38 10.40 -24.81 -13.24
N ALA A 39 10.27 -25.78 -14.15
CA ALA A 39 10.48 -25.54 -15.57
C ALA A 39 9.36 -24.70 -16.18
N THR A 40 9.75 -23.72 -16.99
CA THR A 40 8.83 -22.80 -17.68
C THR A 40 9.00 -22.82 -19.20
N HIS A 41 10.10 -23.37 -19.71
CA HIS A 41 10.46 -23.30 -21.14
C HIS A 41 10.40 -24.66 -21.86
N VAL A 42 10.03 -25.75 -21.18
CA VAL A 42 9.88 -27.09 -21.78
C VAL A 42 8.39 -27.39 -21.94
N ALA A 43 7.93 -27.42 -23.19
CA ALA A 43 6.53 -27.72 -23.51
C ALA A 43 6.22 -29.22 -23.41
N GLN A 44 7.17 -30.07 -23.83
CA GLN A 44 6.97 -31.50 -23.88
C GLN A 44 8.31 -32.24 -23.92
N ILE A 45 8.34 -33.43 -23.32
CA ILE A 45 9.39 -34.44 -23.50
C ILE A 45 8.73 -35.69 -24.08
N SER A 46 9.29 -36.22 -25.16
CA SER A 46 8.97 -37.55 -25.70
C SER A 46 10.22 -38.43 -25.68
N ASP A 47 10.11 -39.67 -26.17
CA ASP A 47 11.19 -40.66 -26.03
C ASP A 47 12.54 -40.18 -26.59
N ASP A 48 12.56 -39.44 -27.70
CA ASP A 48 13.77 -38.95 -28.35
C ASP A 48 13.74 -37.44 -28.69
N ARG A 49 12.74 -36.69 -28.21
CA ARG A 49 12.58 -35.26 -28.52
C ARG A 49 12.26 -34.42 -27.31
N LEU A 50 12.73 -33.18 -27.37
CA LEU A 50 12.51 -32.14 -26.37
C LEU A 50 11.94 -30.90 -27.06
N ILE A 51 10.71 -30.52 -26.73
CA ILE A 51 10.06 -29.33 -27.29
C ILE A 51 10.31 -28.14 -26.37
N ILE A 52 11.07 -27.16 -26.86
CA ILE A 52 11.45 -25.94 -26.15
C ILE A 52 10.64 -24.76 -26.68
N ILE A 53 10.19 -23.93 -25.75
CA ILE A 53 9.34 -22.77 -26.01
C ILE A 53 10.19 -21.58 -26.49
N THR A 54 9.69 -20.88 -27.50
CA THR A 54 10.15 -19.54 -27.91
C THR A 54 8.94 -18.59 -28.03
N GLY A 55 9.19 -17.28 -28.01
CA GLY A 55 8.16 -16.25 -28.14
C GLY A 55 8.68 -14.86 -27.80
N SER A 56 7.75 -13.92 -27.61
CA SER A 56 8.07 -12.54 -27.20
C SER A 56 7.05 -11.97 -26.21
N THR A 57 7.46 -10.99 -25.41
CA THR A 57 6.59 -10.26 -24.48
C THR A 57 7.03 -8.81 -24.35
N TYR A 58 6.14 -7.92 -23.89
CA TYR A 58 6.55 -6.59 -23.44
C TYR A 58 7.06 -6.66 -22.00
N LEU A 59 8.21 -6.05 -21.75
CA LEU A 59 8.84 -5.92 -20.45
C LEU A 59 9.68 -4.64 -20.41
N PHE A 60 9.25 -3.67 -19.62
CA PHE A 60 9.96 -2.41 -19.43
C PHE A 60 10.51 -2.32 -18.02
N THR A 61 11.80 -2.04 -17.88
CA THR A 61 12.40 -1.55 -16.63
C THR A 61 12.47 -0.02 -16.67
N VAL A 62 12.85 0.60 -15.55
CA VAL A 62 13.15 2.04 -15.49
C VAL A 62 14.12 2.48 -16.59
N ASP A 63 15.09 1.62 -16.94
CA ASP A 63 16.15 1.91 -17.90
C ASP A 63 15.82 1.54 -19.35
N THR A 64 14.71 0.83 -19.58
CA THR A 64 14.28 0.45 -20.95
C THR A 64 13.84 1.68 -21.76
N PRO A 65 14.39 1.90 -22.97
CA PRO A 65 13.94 2.96 -23.89
C PRO A 65 12.50 2.79 -24.39
N GLU A 66 11.86 3.90 -24.83
CA GLU A 66 10.41 4.01 -25.12
C GLU A 66 9.89 2.90 -26.05
N ASP A 67 10.67 2.45 -27.04
CA ASP A 67 10.27 1.44 -28.03
C ASP A 67 11.07 0.13 -27.96
N LYS A 68 11.80 -0.11 -26.87
CA LYS A 68 12.72 -1.24 -26.74
C LYS A 68 12.28 -2.26 -25.69
N GLY A 69 11.00 -2.25 -25.31
CA GLY A 69 10.45 -3.20 -24.33
C GLY A 69 9.98 -4.53 -24.91
N LEU A 70 9.97 -4.72 -26.22
CA LEU A 70 9.71 -6.04 -26.80
C LEU A 70 10.94 -6.93 -26.57
N VAL A 71 10.77 -7.96 -25.74
CA VAL A 71 11.85 -8.89 -25.35
C VAL A 71 11.53 -10.31 -25.77
N SER A 72 12.57 -11.07 -26.11
CA SER A 72 12.49 -12.50 -26.42
C SER A 72 12.23 -13.33 -25.16
N THR A 73 11.45 -14.41 -25.28
CA THR A 73 11.26 -15.41 -24.22
C THR A 73 12.02 -16.70 -24.47
N LYS A 74 13.08 -16.66 -25.29
CA LYS A 74 13.98 -17.79 -25.51
C LYS A 74 14.80 -18.09 -24.25
N ILE A 75 15.09 -19.38 -24.05
CA ILE A 75 16.06 -19.87 -23.06
C ILE A 75 17.38 -20.20 -23.76
N SER A 76 18.52 -20.01 -23.08
CA SER A 76 19.83 -20.36 -23.63
C SER A 76 20.17 -21.85 -23.41
N ALA A 77 21.13 -22.36 -24.19
CA ALA A 77 21.69 -23.70 -24.04
C ALA A 77 22.17 -23.97 -22.60
N LYS A 78 22.86 -23.00 -21.99
CA LYS A 78 23.35 -23.07 -20.61
C LYS A 78 22.23 -23.21 -19.57
N GLN A 79 21.06 -22.64 -19.85
CA GLN A 79 19.92 -22.62 -18.94
C GLN A 79 19.03 -23.86 -19.07
N LEU A 80 19.07 -24.56 -20.20
CA LEU A 80 18.21 -25.72 -20.46
C LEU A 80 18.33 -26.84 -19.42
N PRO A 81 19.54 -27.24 -18.95
CA PRO A 81 19.68 -28.22 -17.88
C PRO A 81 18.84 -27.95 -16.62
N MET A 82 18.62 -26.68 -16.28
CA MET A 82 17.83 -26.29 -15.09
C MET A 82 16.32 -26.56 -15.26
N GLN A 83 15.88 -26.84 -16.48
CA GLN A 83 14.48 -27.18 -16.79
C GLN A 83 14.19 -28.68 -16.67
N LEU A 84 15.21 -29.51 -16.41
CA LEU A 84 15.14 -30.96 -16.50
C LEU A 84 15.59 -31.62 -15.20
N ARG A 85 15.10 -32.84 -14.94
CA ARG A 85 15.60 -33.70 -13.87
C ARG A 85 15.52 -35.17 -14.27
N SER A 86 16.28 -36.04 -13.60
CA SER A 86 16.16 -37.49 -13.81
C SER A 86 14.78 -37.99 -13.36
N LYS A 87 14.19 -38.89 -14.16
CA LYS A 87 12.88 -39.50 -13.87
C LYS A 87 12.87 -40.37 -12.61
N ASP A 88 14.02 -40.94 -12.24
CA ASP A 88 14.18 -41.80 -11.05
C ASP A 88 14.90 -41.09 -9.88
N GLY A 89 15.32 -39.83 -10.08
CA GLY A 89 16.08 -39.05 -9.11
C GLY A 89 17.59 -39.31 -9.08
N SER A 90 18.13 -40.17 -9.95
CA SER A 90 19.58 -40.38 -10.07
C SER A 90 20.31 -39.13 -10.57
N PHE A 91 21.61 -39.04 -10.30
CA PHE A 91 22.42 -37.98 -10.94
C PHE A 91 22.56 -38.25 -12.44
N GLN A 92 22.58 -37.18 -13.23
CA GLN A 92 22.75 -37.23 -14.68
C GLN A 92 23.71 -36.10 -15.11
N LYS A 93 24.48 -36.34 -16.16
CA LYS A 93 25.29 -35.31 -16.83
C LYS A 93 24.62 -34.92 -18.14
N TYR A 94 24.59 -33.62 -18.42
CA TYR A 94 23.97 -33.06 -19.63
C TYR A 94 25.04 -32.40 -20.49
N ARG A 95 25.08 -32.74 -21.77
CA ARG A 95 25.85 -32.01 -22.79
C ARG A 95 24.91 -31.58 -23.89
N LEU A 96 25.00 -30.32 -24.30
CA LEU A 96 24.26 -29.83 -25.45
C LEU A 96 25.19 -29.84 -26.67
N MET A 97 24.67 -30.31 -27.79
CA MET A 97 25.29 -30.24 -29.09
C MET A 97 24.44 -29.34 -29.98
N ASP A 98 25.05 -28.58 -30.87
CA ASP A 98 24.33 -27.89 -31.93
C ASP A 98 23.81 -28.87 -32.99
N LYS A 99 23.04 -28.34 -33.95
CA LYS A 99 22.50 -29.13 -35.08
C LYS A 99 23.53 -29.87 -35.92
N ASP A 100 24.80 -29.46 -35.87
CA ASP A 100 25.90 -30.05 -36.63
C ASP A 100 26.72 -31.03 -35.77
N GLY A 101 26.31 -31.25 -34.51
CA GLY A 101 26.93 -32.19 -33.58
C GLY A 101 28.13 -31.63 -32.81
N MET A 102 28.34 -30.30 -32.83
CA MET A 102 29.41 -29.64 -32.08
C MET A 102 28.91 -29.22 -30.69
N GLU A 103 29.78 -29.28 -29.68
CA GLU A 103 29.39 -28.94 -28.30
C GLU A 103 28.97 -27.46 -28.18
N LYS A 104 27.83 -27.23 -27.51
CA LYS A 104 27.18 -25.92 -27.37
C LYS A 104 26.97 -25.60 -25.91
N GLU A 105 27.95 -24.91 -25.33
CA GLU A 105 27.93 -24.54 -23.91
C GLU A 105 26.89 -23.44 -23.60
N ASP A 106 26.69 -22.49 -24.53
CA ASP A 106 25.73 -21.40 -24.38
C ASP A 106 25.21 -20.90 -25.75
N GLY A 107 24.28 -19.95 -25.74
CA GLY A 107 23.66 -19.35 -26.93
C GLY A 107 22.22 -19.80 -27.17
N GLU A 108 21.58 -19.24 -28.18
CA GLU A 108 20.17 -19.52 -28.51
C GLU A 108 19.99 -20.96 -29.00
N LEU A 109 18.99 -21.67 -28.47
CA LEU A 109 18.59 -22.98 -28.98
C LEU A 109 17.87 -22.87 -30.32
N VAL A 110 18.20 -23.78 -31.25
CA VAL A 110 17.58 -23.85 -32.57
C VAL A 110 17.07 -25.27 -32.86
N ASN A 111 16.21 -25.40 -33.87
CA ASN A 111 15.75 -26.70 -34.34
C ASN A 111 16.94 -27.56 -34.78
N GLY A 112 17.00 -28.79 -34.26
CA GLY A 112 18.05 -29.75 -34.58
C GLY A 112 19.21 -29.81 -33.58
N ASP A 113 19.32 -28.85 -32.66
CA ASP A 113 20.22 -28.97 -31.50
C ASP A 113 19.89 -30.26 -30.72
N GLN A 114 20.85 -30.79 -29.97
CA GLN A 114 20.72 -32.08 -29.29
C GLN A 114 21.09 -31.98 -27.83
N LEU A 115 20.33 -32.64 -26.95
CA LEU A 115 20.69 -32.85 -25.56
C LEU A 115 21.15 -34.30 -25.37
N VAL A 116 22.41 -34.49 -25.03
CA VAL A 116 22.99 -35.79 -24.65
C VAL A 116 22.96 -35.92 -23.14
N VAL A 117 22.18 -36.89 -22.65
CA VAL A 117 22.05 -37.26 -21.24
C VAL A 117 22.90 -38.49 -20.97
N THR A 118 23.85 -38.38 -20.04
CA THR A 118 24.67 -39.50 -19.56
C THR A 118 24.24 -39.88 -18.15
N ALA A 119 23.99 -41.18 -17.94
CA ALA A 119 23.65 -41.72 -16.62
C ALA A 119 24.80 -41.55 -15.62
N GLU A 120 24.49 -41.63 -14.32
CA GLU A 120 25.46 -41.44 -13.22
C GLU A 120 26.73 -42.29 -13.36
N ASP A 121 26.59 -43.52 -13.83
CA ASP A 121 27.70 -44.48 -13.98
C ASP A 121 28.54 -44.26 -15.24
N GLY A 122 28.14 -43.33 -16.12
CA GLY A 122 28.81 -43.04 -17.39
C GLY A 122 28.61 -44.08 -18.48
N LYS A 123 27.84 -45.15 -18.25
CA LYS A 123 27.74 -46.30 -19.18
C LYS A 123 26.62 -46.18 -20.20
N ALA A 124 25.54 -45.48 -19.84
CA ALA A 124 24.41 -45.25 -20.73
C ALA A 124 24.35 -43.78 -21.14
N THR A 125 24.10 -43.55 -22.43
CA THR A 125 23.81 -42.24 -22.99
C THR A 125 22.50 -42.28 -23.78
N LYS A 126 21.78 -41.15 -23.79
CA LYS A 126 20.59 -40.96 -24.61
C LYS A 126 20.59 -39.55 -25.18
N THR A 127 20.22 -39.44 -26.45
CA THR A 127 20.18 -38.16 -27.16
C THR A 127 18.72 -37.76 -27.40
N TYR A 128 18.38 -36.53 -27.01
CA TYR A 128 17.08 -35.92 -27.30
C TYR A 128 17.27 -34.81 -28.34
N GLN A 129 16.50 -34.88 -29.43
CA GLN A 129 16.47 -33.83 -30.46
C GLN A 129 15.65 -32.64 -29.96
N ILE A 130 16.24 -31.45 -30.00
CA ILE A 130 15.59 -30.19 -29.62
C ILE A 130 14.76 -29.67 -30.79
N ALA A 131 13.48 -29.43 -30.52
CA ALA A 131 12.57 -28.74 -31.40
C ALA A 131 12.08 -27.46 -30.73
N ILE A 132 12.13 -26.36 -31.45
CA ILE A 132 11.65 -25.04 -30.99
C ILE A 132 10.21 -24.85 -31.44
N LYS A 133 9.34 -24.43 -30.52
CA LYS A 133 7.93 -24.17 -30.77
C LYS A 133 7.52 -22.82 -30.20
N THR A 134 6.88 -22.00 -31.02
CA THR A 134 6.34 -20.70 -30.58
C THR A 134 5.14 -20.92 -29.66
N MET A 135 5.28 -20.56 -28.38
CA MET A 135 4.26 -20.69 -27.33
C MET A 135 4.48 -19.62 -26.26
N ALA A 136 3.45 -19.37 -25.44
CA ALA A 136 3.67 -18.62 -24.22
C ALA A 136 4.46 -19.50 -23.23
N VAL A 137 5.39 -18.93 -22.46
CA VAL A 137 6.11 -19.69 -21.43
C VAL A 137 5.13 -20.19 -20.37
N ALA A 138 5.43 -21.32 -19.72
CA ALA A 138 4.51 -21.89 -18.75
C ALA A 138 4.20 -20.90 -17.62
N GLY A 139 2.94 -20.90 -17.16
CA GLY A 139 2.56 -20.19 -15.95
C GLY A 139 3.15 -20.84 -14.69
N HIS A 140 2.89 -20.25 -13.54
CA HIS A 140 3.25 -20.81 -12.24
C HIS A 140 1.97 -21.08 -11.43
N LEU A 141 1.78 -22.33 -11.00
CA LEU A 141 0.65 -22.77 -10.18
C LEU A 141 1.16 -23.40 -8.88
N TYR A 142 0.64 -22.96 -7.74
CA TYR A 142 0.92 -23.57 -6.46
C TYR A 142 -0.30 -23.57 -5.53
N LEU A 143 -0.30 -24.45 -4.54
CA LEU A 143 -1.34 -24.55 -3.53
C LEU A 143 -0.89 -23.85 -2.25
N GLN A 144 -1.83 -23.25 -1.51
CA GLN A 144 -1.52 -22.74 -0.17
C GLN A 144 -1.12 -23.86 0.80
N THR A 145 -1.78 -25.02 0.67
CA THR A 145 -1.41 -26.25 1.38
C THR A 145 -1.16 -27.36 0.36
N GLU A 146 -0.05 -28.06 0.50
CA GLU A 146 0.28 -29.24 -0.32
C GLU A 146 -0.21 -30.55 0.32
N ASN A 147 -0.82 -30.50 1.51
CA ASN A 147 -1.33 -31.67 2.22
C ASN A 147 -2.77 -31.46 2.72
N ALA A 148 -3.55 -32.54 2.72
CA ALA A 148 -4.91 -32.57 3.27
C ALA A 148 -5.21 -33.92 3.92
N THR A 149 -6.23 -33.96 4.79
CA THR A 149 -6.66 -35.17 5.51
C THR A 149 -7.92 -35.73 4.86
N ILE A 150 -8.02 -37.05 4.74
CA ILE A 150 -9.25 -37.67 4.22
C ILE A 150 -10.47 -37.30 5.08
N ASN A 151 -11.63 -37.17 4.44
CA ASN A 151 -12.93 -36.94 5.07
C ASN A 151 -13.04 -35.69 5.97
N THR A 152 -12.06 -34.80 5.92
CA THR A 152 -12.04 -33.53 6.63
C THR A 152 -12.33 -32.40 5.64
N GLY A 153 -13.24 -31.49 6.00
CA GLY A 153 -13.52 -30.30 5.19
C GLY A 153 -12.44 -29.23 5.39
N TYR A 154 -11.97 -28.63 4.31
CA TYR A 154 -11.01 -27.52 4.33
C TYR A 154 -11.16 -26.62 3.09
N ASP A 155 -10.67 -25.40 3.19
CA ASP A 155 -10.64 -24.48 2.05
C ASP A 155 -9.38 -24.73 1.22
N LEU A 156 -9.56 -25.09 -0.05
CA LEU A 156 -8.46 -25.31 -0.98
C LEU A 156 -8.16 -24.02 -1.73
N THR A 157 -6.98 -23.44 -1.48
CA THR A 157 -6.53 -22.22 -2.17
C THR A 157 -5.45 -22.53 -3.19
N LEU A 158 -5.66 -22.08 -4.43
CA LEU A 158 -4.73 -22.16 -5.55
C LEU A 158 -4.27 -20.75 -5.96
N TYR A 159 -3.00 -20.63 -6.33
CA TYR A 159 -2.40 -19.41 -6.83
C TYR A 159 -1.84 -19.63 -8.21
N PHE A 160 -2.30 -18.85 -9.19
CA PHE A 160 -1.82 -18.91 -10.56
C PHE A 160 -1.22 -17.58 -10.99
N SER A 161 -0.08 -17.62 -11.68
CA SER A 161 0.54 -16.49 -12.37
C SER A 161 0.83 -16.84 -13.82
N ALA A 162 0.43 -15.99 -14.76
CA ALA A 162 0.83 -16.10 -16.14
C ALA A 162 2.35 -15.85 -16.29
N GLY A 163 3.00 -16.63 -17.16
CA GLY A 163 4.43 -16.48 -17.44
C GLY A 163 4.77 -15.21 -18.25
N GLN A 164 3.78 -14.64 -18.93
CA GLN A 164 3.85 -13.42 -19.73
C GLN A 164 2.62 -12.58 -19.39
N ARG A 165 2.84 -11.31 -19.01
CA ARG A 165 1.76 -10.34 -18.79
C ARG A 165 1.10 -10.06 -20.13
N THR A 166 -0.19 -9.73 -20.14
CA THR A 166 -0.90 -9.40 -21.39
C THR A 166 -2.28 -8.81 -21.06
N PRO A 167 -2.84 -7.91 -21.89
CA PRO A 167 -4.26 -7.57 -21.78
C PRO A 167 -5.13 -8.73 -22.29
N ASN A 168 -6.43 -8.73 -21.96
CA ASN A 168 -7.43 -9.67 -22.47
C ASN A 168 -6.99 -11.15 -22.44
N ALA A 169 -6.36 -11.57 -21.36
CA ALA A 169 -5.90 -12.94 -21.19
C ALA A 169 -7.07 -13.89 -20.97
N THR A 170 -6.86 -15.15 -21.37
CA THR A 170 -7.69 -16.29 -20.95
C THR A 170 -6.83 -17.23 -20.10
N VAL A 171 -7.33 -17.67 -18.95
CA VAL A 171 -6.65 -18.62 -18.05
C VAL A 171 -7.54 -19.84 -17.86
N GLN A 172 -6.97 -21.03 -18.00
CA GLN A 172 -7.66 -22.29 -17.71
C GLN A 172 -6.99 -23.01 -16.55
N LEU A 173 -7.76 -23.37 -15.53
CA LEU A 173 -7.30 -24.18 -14.40
C LEU A 173 -7.98 -25.55 -14.45
N PHE A 174 -7.17 -26.61 -14.44
CA PHE A 174 -7.61 -28.00 -14.48
C PHE A 174 -7.52 -28.59 -13.08
N LEU A 175 -8.65 -29.05 -12.57
CA LEU A 175 -8.81 -29.62 -11.24
C LEU A 175 -9.14 -31.12 -11.38
N PRO A 176 -8.52 -31.98 -10.56
CA PRO A 176 -8.75 -33.42 -10.62
C PRO A 176 -10.16 -33.79 -10.15
N ALA A 177 -10.61 -35.00 -10.52
CA ALA A 177 -11.87 -35.56 -10.06
C ALA A 177 -11.95 -35.62 -8.52
N GLY A 178 -13.16 -35.48 -7.99
CA GLY A 178 -13.43 -35.46 -6.54
C GLY A 178 -13.43 -34.08 -5.90
N ILE A 179 -13.07 -33.03 -6.65
CA ILE A 179 -13.17 -31.64 -6.20
C ILE A 179 -14.34 -30.97 -6.94
N GLU A 180 -15.40 -30.67 -6.20
CA GLU A 180 -16.57 -29.98 -6.73
C GLU A 180 -16.35 -28.46 -6.72
N VAL A 181 -16.48 -27.87 -7.90
CA VAL A 181 -16.44 -26.42 -8.09
C VAL A 181 -17.79 -25.96 -8.62
N THR A 182 -18.35 -24.97 -7.94
CA THR A 182 -19.59 -24.31 -8.30
C THR A 182 -19.37 -22.80 -8.34
N GLN A 183 -20.36 -22.08 -8.85
CA GLN A 183 -20.34 -20.62 -8.85
C GLN A 183 -20.41 -20.01 -7.44
N ASP A 184 -20.89 -20.76 -6.44
CA ASP A 184 -21.23 -20.28 -5.09
C ASP A 184 -20.23 -20.68 -4.00
N ASN A 185 -19.60 -21.86 -4.12
CA ASN A 185 -18.60 -22.37 -3.17
C ASN A 185 -17.17 -21.96 -3.51
N THR A 186 -16.97 -21.17 -4.57
CA THR A 186 -15.64 -20.81 -5.05
C THR A 186 -15.52 -19.30 -5.17
N THR A 187 -14.42 -18.76 -4.63
CA THR A 187 -14.06 -17.35 -4.77
C THR A 187 -12.80 -17.19 -5.60
N VAL A 188 -12.69 -16.07 -6.31
CA VAL A 188 -11.51 -15.67 -7.08
C VAL A 188 -11.12 -14.24 -6.72
N ASN A 189 -9.82 -14.00 -6.57
CA ASN A 189 -9.23 -12.66 -6.52
C ASN A 189 -8.32 -12.50 -7.73
N VAL A 190 -8.69 -11.61 -8.64
CA VAL A 190 -7.96 -11.30 -9.88
C VAL A 190 -7.04 -10.12 -9.61
N ILE A 191 -5.73 -10.30 -9.81
CA ILE A 191 -4.65 -9.30 -9.67
C ILE A 191 -4.70 -8.47 -8.37
N GLY A 192 -5.29 -9.00 -7.31
CA GLY A 192 -5.38 -8.30 -6.01
C GLY A 192 -6.59 -7.38 -5.86
N ARG A 193 -7.59 -7.41 -6.74
CA ARG A 193 -8.83 -6.59 -6.65
C ARG A 193 -9.74 -6.92 -5.46
N GLY A 194 -9.45 -8.00 -4.75
CA GLY A 194 -10.30 -8.55 -3.69
C GLY A 194 -11.03 -9.80 -4.16
N ALA A 195 -11.33 -10.69 -3.22
CA ALA A 195 -12.00 -11.95 -3.51
C ALA A 195 -13.51 -11.72 -3.73
N VAL A 196 -14.06 -12.31 -4.79
CA VAL A 196 -15.50 -12.37 -5.07
C VAL A 196 -15.89 -13.81 -5.40
N LYS A 197 -17.16 -14.18 -5.20
CA LYS A 197 -17.64 -15.48 -5.69
C LYS A 197 -17.57 -15.53 -7.21
N LEU A 198 -17.42 -16.71 -7.78
CA LEU A 198 -17.34 -16.86 -9.24
C LEU A 198 -18.56 -16.26 -9.97
N LYS A 199 -19.78 -16.41 -9.42
CA LYS A 199 -20.99 -15.79 -9.98
C LYS A 199 -20.91 -14.26 -10.08
N ASP A 200 -20.18 -13.64 -9.17
CA ASP A 200 -20.11 -12.19 -9.02
C ASP A 200 -18.93 -11.57 -9.79
N LEU A 201 -18.05 -12.39 -10.38
CA LEU A 201 -16.85 -11.91 -11.09
C LEU A 201 -17.19 -10.94 -12.24
N SER A 202 -18.25 -11.23 -12.99
CA SER A 202 -18.67 -10.40 -14.12
C SER A 202 -19.26 -9.05 -13.71
N THR A 203 -19.70 -8.94 -12.45
CA THR A 203 -20.30 -7.74 -11.85
C THR A 203 -19.36 -7.06 -10.84
N GLN A 204 -18.18 -7.62 -10.58
CA GLN A 204 -17.18 -6.99 -9.73
C GLN A 204 -16.80 -5.62 -10.30
N SER A 205 -16.74 -4.61 -9.43
CA SER A 205 -16.33 -3.27 -9.83
C SER A 205 -14.94 -3.30 -10.48
N ILE A 206 -14.81 -2.66 -11.64
CA ILE A 206 -13.53 -2.40 -12.30
C ILE A 206 -12.76 -1.23 -11.66
N GLY A 207 -13.37 -0.56 -10.66
CA GLY A 207 -12.92 0.71 -10.12
C GLY A 207 -13.52 1.89 -10.89
N ARG A 208 -13.27 3.11 -10.42
CA ARG A 208 -13.58 4.32 -11.18
C ARG A 208 -12.65 4.48 -12.38
N VAL A 209 -13.23 4.68 -13.56
CA VAL A 209 -12.51 4.84 -14.84
C VAL A 209 -13.14 5.93 -15.70
N GLY A 210 -12.35 6.50 -16.61
CA GLY A 210 -12.86 7.36 -17.67
C GLY A 210 -13.44 6.55 -18.84
N GLY A 211 -14.23 7.20 -19.69
CA GLY A 211 -14.95 6.53 -20.77
C GLY A 211 -14.10 5.86 -21.87
N ALA A 212 -12.78 6.05 -21.88
CA ALA A 212 -11.87 5.42 -22.84
C ALA A 212 -11.19 4.13 -22.32
N TYR A 213 -11.57 3.61 -21.15
CA TYR A 213 -11.06 2.34 -20.65
C TYR A 213 -11.74 1.16 -21.36
N SER A 214 -10.96 0.18 -21.83
CA SER A 214 -11.46 -0.88 -22.72
C SER A 214 -12.26 -1.98 -22.02
N TYR A 215 -12.22 -2.08 -20.69
CA TYR A 215 -12.87 -3.14 -19.93
C TYR A 215 -14.11 -2.61 -19.23
N SER A 216 -15.24 -3.32 -19.41
CA SER A 216 -16.50 -3.04 -18.70
C SER A 216 -16.72 -3.96 -17.49
N LYS A 217 -15.87 -4.97 -17.31
CA LYS A 217 -15.90 -5.96 -16.23
C LYS A 217 -14.49 -6.50 -15.95
N VAL A 218 -14.27 -7.05 -14.75
CA VAL A 218 -12.96 -7.62 -14.35
C VAL A 218 -12.63 -8.89 -15.14
N GLY A 219 -13.65 -9.69 -15.44
CA GLY A 219 -13.50 -10.94 -16.20
C GLY A 219 -14.81 -11.71 -16.29
N SER A 220 -14.74 -12.93 -16.80
CA SER A 220 -15.86 -13.89 -16.78
C SER A 220 -15.31 -15.29 -16.56
N VAL A 221 -16.12 -16.20 -16.00
CA VAL A 221 -15.70 -17.56 -15.68
C VAL A 221 -16.73 -18.57 -16.14
N ALA A 222 -16.25 -19.63 -16.80
CA ALA A 222 -17.04 -20.81 -17.16
C ALA A 222 -16.47 -22.04 -16.45
N ILE A 223 -17.36 -22.93 -15.97
CA ILE A 223 -17.01 -24.20 -15.35
C ILE A 223 -17.40 -25.30 -16.32
N GLY A 224 -16.43 -26.10 -16.74
CA GLY A 224 -16.61 -27.30 -17.56
C GLY A 224 -16.14 -28.56 -16.84
N LYS A 225 -16.31 -29.71 -17.49
CA LYS A 225 -15.80 -31.01 -17.02
C LYS A 225 -14.68 -31.51 -17.92
N THR A 226 -13.68 -32.14 -17.32
CA THR A 226 -12.63 -32.87 -18.05
C THR A 226 -13.06 -34.31 -18.30
N ALA A 227 -12.44 -34.98 -19.28
CA ALA A 227 -12.81 -36.34 -19.69
C ALA A 227 -12.68 -37.39 -18.57
N ASP A 228 -11.82 -37.14 -17.59
CA ASP A 228 -11.59 -37.98 -16.41
C ASP A 228 -12.52 -37.64 -15.22
N GLY A 229 -13.52 -36.77 -15.41
CA GLY A 229 -14.49 -36.37 -14.39
C GLY A 229 -14.02 -35.24 -13.47
N GLY A 230 -12.84 -34.66 -13.72
CA GLY A 230 -12.39 -33.41 -13.11
C GLY A 230 -13.16 -32.17 -13.60
N SER A 231 -12.71 -31.00 -13.18
CA SER A 231 -13.32 -29.71 -13.54
C SER A 231 -12.31 -28.81 -14.24
N ILE A 232 -12.76 -28.03 -15.22
CA ILE A 232 -11.97 -26.98 -15.86
C ILE A 232 -12.63 -25.63 -15.61
N LEU A 233 -11.90 -24.68 -15.01
CA LEU A 233 -12.34 -23.30 -14.90
C LEU A 233 -11.68 -22.48 -15.99
N THR A 234 -12.46 -21.86 -16.87
CA THR A 234 -11.96 -20.95 -17.91
C THR A 234 -12.31 -19.53 -17.54
N PHE A 235 -11.31 -18.73 -17.18
CA PHE A 235 -11.41 -17.30 -16.95
C PHE A 235 -11.06 -16.55 -18.23
N SER A 236 -11.87 -15.58 -18.63
CA SER A 236 -11.66 -14.79 -19.86
C SER A 236 -11.77 -13.29 -19.59
N ASN A 237 -11.25 -12.49 -20.52
CA ASN A 237 -11.24 -11.03 -20.47
C ASN A 237 -10.47 -10.44 -19.28
N LEU A 238 -9.39 -11.11 -18.85
CA LEU A 238 -8.57 -10.64 -17.74
C LEU A 238 -7.51 -9.63 -18.21
N ASP A 239 -7.42 -8.46 -17.58
CA ASP A 239 -6.26 -7.58 -17.73
C ASP A 239 -5.14 -8.01 -16.78
N LEU A 240 -4.16 -8.75 -17.28
CA LEU A 240 -3.03 -9.25 -16.50
C LEU A 240 -1.78 -8.37 -16.66
N ARG A 241 -1.90 -7.14 -17.13
CA ARG A 241 -0.73 -6.23 -17.22
C ARG A 241 -0.19 -5.83 -15.85
N PRO A 242 -1.00 -5.43 -14.86
CA PRO A 242 -0.50 -4.94 -13.57
C PRO A 242 0.06 -6.08 -12.71
N LYS A 243 1.32 -6.02 -12.29
CA LYS A 243 1.96 -7.09 -11.50
C LYS A 243 1.72 -6.88 -9.99
N ASN A 244 0.84 -7.68 -9.41
CA ASN A 244 0.38 -7.56 -8.01
C ASN A 244 0.44 -8.92 -7.28
N GLY A 245 1.60 -9.59 -7.31
CA GLY A 245 1.72 -11.00 -6.90
C GLY A 245 0.98 -11.96 -7.85
N PRO A 246 0.38 -13.07 -7.35
CA PRO A 246 -0.37 -14.00 -8.18
C PRO A 246 -1.56 -13.37 -8.91
N ASP A 247 -1.74 -13.74 -10.19
CA ASP A 247 -2.81 -13.23 -11.05
C ASP A 247 -4.18 -13.70 -10.62
N LEU A 248 -4.30 -14.97 -10.24
CA LEU A 248 -5.50 -15.53 -9.67
C LEU A 248 -5.18 -16.15 -8.32
N LYS A 249 -5.94 -15.79 -7.30
CA LYS A 249 -6.09 -16.58 -6.07
C LYS A 249 -7.50 -17.18 -6.08
N LEU A 250 -7.60 -18.48 -6.29
CA LEU A 250 -8.85 -19.23 -6.27
C LEU A 250 -8.99 -19.93 -4.92
N THR A 251 -10.11 -19.77 -4.23
CA THR A 251 -10.40 -20.52 -2.98
C THR A 251 -11.69 -21.29 -3.16
N ILE A 252 -11.62 -22.62 -3.01
CA ILE A 252 -12.76 -23.52 -3.07
C ILE A 252 -13.09 -23.91 -1.64
N GLU A 253 -14.28 -23.53 -1.19
CA GLU A 253 -14.73 -23.70 0.18
C GLU A 253 -15.12 -25.15 0.46
N ASN A 254 -14.77 -25.63 1.65
CA ASN A 254 -15.23 -26.92 2.19
C ASN A 254 -14.97 -28.13 1.25
N VAL A 255 -13.79 -28.18 0.62
CA VAL A 255 -13.35 -29.36 -0.14
C VAL A 255 -13.19 -30.53 0.81
N LYS A 256 -13.77 -31.68 0.44
CA LYS A 256 -13.69 -32.93 1.20
C LYS A 256 -13.35 -34.09 0.28
N LEU A 257 -12.14 -34.62 0.43
CA LEU A 257 -11.64 -35.76 -0.33
C LEU A 257 -11.70 -37.03 0.52
N ASN A 258 -12.26 -38.11 -0.02
CA ASN A 258 -12.47 -39.36 0.71
C ASN A 258 -11.39 -40.43 0.45
N LYS A 259 -10.48 -40.18 -0.50
CA LYS A 259 -9.45 -41.13 -0.92
C LYS A 259 -8.07 -40.51 -0.75
N ALA A 260 -7.21 -41.21 -0.03
CA ALA A 260 -5.79 -40.87 0.07
C ALA A 260 -5.11 -41.03 -1.29
N GLY A 261 -4.17 -40.14 -1.60
CA GLY A 261 -3.49 -40.14 -2.90
C GLY A 261 -3.00 -38.76 -3.30
N LYS A 262 -2.46 -38.68 -4.51
CA LYS A 262 -2.00 -37.43 -5.12
C LYS A 262 -3.06 -36.90 -6.07
N TYR A 263 -3.40 -35.63 -5.91
CA TYR A 263 -4.35 -34.89 -6.73
C TYR A 263 -3.59 -33.80 -7.45
N THR A 264 -3.46 -33.92 -8.77
CA THR A 264 -2.65 -33.00 -9.59
C THR A 264 -3.53 -31.94 -10.24
N PHE A 265 -3.09 -30.70 -10.13
CA PHE A 265 -3.68 -29.52 -10.74
C PHE A 265 -2.74 -29.02 -11.82
N SER A 266 -3.30 -28.41 -12.86
CA SER A 266 -2.50 -27.69 -13.85
C SER A 266 -3.20 -26.42 -14.31
N GLY A 267 -2.43 -25.50 -14.89
CA GLY A 267 -2.95 -24.26 -15.44
C GLY A 267 -2.36 -23.94 -16.82
N THR A 268 -3.15 -23.31 -17.67
CA THR A 268 -2.68 -22.71 -18.93
C THR A 268 -3.21 -21.29 -19.06
N TYR A 269 -2.59 -20.49 -19.92
CA TYR A 269 -3.13 -19.20 -20.30
C TYR A 269 -2.85 -18.87 -21.76
N THR A 270 -3.64 -17.95 -22.32
CA THR A 270 -3.49 -17.42 -23.67
C THR A 270 -3.22 -15.92 -23.63
N THR A 271 -2.16 -15.48 -24.31
CA THR A 271 -1.83 -14.05 -24.49
C THR A 271 -2.64 -13.42 -25.61
N SER A 272 -2.79 -12.10 -25.59
CA SER A 272 -3.37 -11.34 -26.73
C SER A 272 -2.36 -10.46 -27.45
N LYS A 273 -1.32 -10.03 -26.73
CA LYS A 273 -0.21 -9.22 -27.23
C LYS A 273 1.11 -9.69 -26.58
N PRO A 274 2.26 -9.51 -27.26
CA PRO A 274 2.40 -9.05 -28.65
C PRO A 274 1.87 -10.07 -29.68
N GLU A 275 1.78 -11.33 -29.29
CA GLU A 275 1.29 -12.44 -30.10
C GLU A 275 0.21 -13.21 -29.33
N VAL A 276 -0.69 -13.89 -30.04
CA VAL A 276 -1.72 -14.75 -29.43
C VAL A 276 -1.15 -16.15 -29.26
N LEU A 277 -0.62 -16.46 -28.07
CA LEU A 277 0.07 -17.71 -27.77
C LEU A 277 -0.54 -18.39 -26.55
N THR A 278 -0.62 -19.71 -26.57
CA THR A 278 -1.09 -20.51 -25.42
C THR A 278 0.07 -21.20 -24.72
N SER A 279 0.07 -21.17 -23.40
CA SER A 279 1.11 -21.79 -22.58
C SER A 279 0.88 -23.30 -22.41
N PRO A 280 1.92 -24.10 -22.14
CA PRO A 280 1.74 -25.50 -21.77
C PRO A 280 1.26 -25.65 -20.32
N ALA A 281 0.71 -26.83 -20.01
CA ALA A 281 0.28 -27.25 -18.67
C ALA A 281 1.34 -28.17 -18.02
N THR A 282 2.61 -27.77 -18.05
CA THR A 282 3.76 -28.59 -17.61
C THR A 282 4.64 -27.84 -16.60
N GLY A 283 5.47 -28.59 -15.87
CA GLY A 283 6.48 -28.03 -14.97
C GLY A 283 5.89 -27.11 -13.91
N ALA A 284 6.30 -25.83 -13.94
CA ALA A 284 5.85 -24.78 -13.03
C ALA A 284 4.33 -24.55 -13.04
N ALA A 285 3.65 -24.93 -14.12
CA ALA A 285 2.22 -24.78 -14.25
C ALA A 285 1.42 -25.89 -13.55
N CYS A 286 2.08 -26.81 -12.84
CA CYS A 286 1.46 -27.94 -12.15
C CYS A 286 1.67 -27.87 -10.63
N ALA A 287 0.63 -28.23 -9.88
CA ALA A 287 0.70 -28.38 -8.42
C ALA A 287 0.12 -29.74 -8.00
N THR A 288 0.49 -30.23 -6.80
CA THR A 288 -0.01 -31.52 -6.31
C THR A 288 -0.42 -31.39 -4.84
N LEU A 289 -1.64 -31.80 -4.55
CA LEU A 289 -2.14 -31.99 -3.20
C LEU A 289 -1.96 -33.48 -2.82
N THR A 290 -1.33 -33.73 -1.67
CA THR A 290 -1.21 -35.07 -1.11
C THR A 290 -2.24 -35.26 0.00
N VAL A 291 -3.19 -36.16 -0.21
CA VAL A 291 -4.22 -36.50 0.77
C VAL A 291 -3.79 -37.73 1.57
N THR A 292 -3.79 -37.62 2.89
CA THR A 292 -3.31 -38.65 3.82
C THR A 292 -4.37 -39.06 4.83
N ASN A 293 -4.18 -40.23 5.47
CA ASN A 293 -5.04 -40.68 6.57
C ASN A 293 -4.78 -39.89 7.87
N PRO A 294 -3.53 -39.75 8.37
CA PRO A 294 -3.29 -38.94 9.55
C PRO A 294 -3.62 -37.46 9.31
N VAL A 295 -3.97 -36.76 10.40
CA VAL A 295 -4.24 -35.32 10.39
C VAL A 295 -3.04 -34.55 9.83
N SER A 296 -3.21 -33.86 8.72
CA SER A 296 -2.17 -33.06 8.08
C SER A 296 -2.43 -31.56 8.14
N SER A 297 -3.54 -31.17 8.77
CA SER A 297 -4.00 -29.79 8.92
C SER A 297 -3.85 -29.28 10.37
N PHE A 298 -2.87 -29.79 11.12
CA PHE A 298 -2.57 -29.25 12.45
C PHE A 298 -1.86 -27.91 12.27
N GLU A 299 -2.44 -26.83 12.77
CA GLU A 299 -1.98 -25.45 12.54
C GLU A 299 -1.89 -24.65 13.85
N ARG A 300 -1.00 -23.65 13.88
CA ARG A 300 -0.96 -22.68 14.97
C ARG A 300 -2.07 -21.65 14.81
N ILE A 301 -2.69 -21.27 15.92
CA ILE A 301 -3.54 -20.10 15.99
C ILE A 301 -2.62 -18.89 16.16
N VAL A 302 -2.60 -18.02 15.16
CA VAL A 302 -1.76 -16.81 15.18
C VAL A 302 -2.55 -15.68 15.84
N ASN A 303 -1.89 -14.90 16.70
CA ASN A 303 -2.46 -13.68 17.25
C ASN A 303 -2.57 -12.64 16.12
N MET A 304 -3.75 -12.03 15.97
CA MET A 304 -4.06 -11.04 14.92
C MET A 304 -4.31 -9.64 15.48
N ASP A 305 -4.03 -9.41 16.76
CA ASP A 305 -4.20 -8.10 17.40
C ASP A 305 -3.33 -7.09 16.67
N ILE A 306 -3.84 -5.88 16.39
CA ILE A 306 -3.09 -4.81 15.71
C ILE A 306 -2.55 -3.75 16.67
N GLN A 307 -2.55 -4.05 17.97
CA GLN A 307 -1.93 -3.24 19.03
C GLN A 307 -1.03 -4.15 19.87
N TYR A 308 0.27 -4.06 19.64
CA TYR A 308 1.26 -4.85 20.36
C TYR A 308 1.32 -4.41 21.82
N ARG A 309 1.13 -5.39 22.70
CA ARG A 309 1.31 -5.24 24.15
C ARG A 309 2.27 -6.31 24.62
N GLU A 310 3.23 -5.91 25.45
CA GLU A 310 4.10 -6.84 26.16
C GLU A 310 3.34 -7.37 27.38
N THR A 311 2.94 -8.65 27.36
CA THR A 311 2.28 -9.32 28.50
C THR A 311 3.12 -10.51 28.96
N PRO A 312 3.04 -10.91 30.24
CA PRO A 312 3.84 -12.03 30.77
C PRO A 312 3.63 -13.37 30.04
N ASP A 313 2.45 -13.57 29.45
CA ASP A 313 2.01 -14.82 28.81
C ASP A 313 2.16 -14.84 27.28
N ARG A 314 2.43 -13.69 26.65
CA ARG A 314 2.45 -13.52 25.18
C ARG A 314 3.28 -14.57 24.44
N TYR A 315 4.41 -14.95 25.03
CA TYR A 315 5.38 -15.85 24.43
C TYR A 315 5.37 -17.25 25.05
N THR A 316 4.68 -17.45 26.17
CA THR A 316 4.69 -18.72 26.92
C THR A 316 3.39 -19.50 26.74
N THR A 317 2.49 -19.01 25.88
CA THR A 317 1.26 -19.67 25.47
C THR A 317 1.17 -19.77 23.95
N VAL A 318 0.69 -20.91 23.45
CA VAL A 318 0.44 -21.14 22.02
C VAL A 318 -0.87 -21.91 21.83
N GLY A 319 -1.69 -21.42 20.90
CA GLY A 319 -2.92 -22.08 20.48
C GLY A 319 -2.72 -22.90 19.20
N PHE A 320 -3.48 -23.97 19.07
CA PHE A 320 -3.52 -24.85 17.90
C PHE A 320 -4.94 -25.14 17.48
N LYS A 321 -5.11 -25.43 16.19
CA LYS A 321 -6.36 -25.92 15.60
C LYS A 321 -6.06 -27.06 14.62
N TRP A 322 -7.05 -27.91 14.35
CA TRP A 322 -6.99 -28.91 13.28
C TRP A 322 -8.35 -29.09 12.60
N GLY A 323 -8.35 -29.79 11.47
CA GLY A 323 -9.56 -29.99 10.69
C GLY A 323 -10.55 -30.93 11.39
N VAL A 324 -11.84 -30.59 11.29
CA VAL A 324 -12.92 -31.27 12.02
C VAL A 324 -13.31 -32.56 11.29
N ASN A 325 -13.12 -33.69 11.97
CA ASN A 325 -13.87 -34.90 11.71
C ASN A 325 -14.57 -35.26 13.03
N ASN A 326 -15.89 -35.45 13.02
CA ASN A 326 -16.72 -35.68 14.22
C ASN A 326 -16.35 -36.97 14.99
N ASP A 327 -15.37 -37.73 14.50
CA ASP A 327 -14.89 -39.00 15.03
C ASP A 327 -13.59 -38.90 15.86
N ILE A 328 -12.93 -37.73 15.90
CA ILE A 328 -11.68 -37.55 16.66
C ILE A 328 -12.00 -37.28 18.14
N LYS A 329 -12.01 -38.33 18.97
CA LYS A 329 -12.36 -38.23 20.39
C LYS A 329 -11.15 -38.29 21.33
N ASN A 330 -10.09 -39.00 20.92
CA ASN A 330 -8.93 -39.26 21.76
C ASN A 330 -7.66 -38.69 21.12
N VAL A 331 -7.31 -37.48 21.55
CA VAL A 331 -6.14 -36.74 21.06
C VAL A 331 -5.25 -36.25 22.19
N GLU A 332 -3.96 -36.23 21.91
CA GLU A 332 -2.96 -35.59 22.76
C GLU A 332 -2.15 -34.62 21.91
N VAL A 333 -1.80 -33.46 22.46
CA VAL A 333 -0.76 -32.62 21.88
C VAL A 333 0.58 -33.11 22.41
N MET A 334 1.44 -33.55 21.51
CA MET A 334 2.83 -33.91 21.82
C MET A 334 3.70 -32.68 21.66
N GLN A 335 4.67 -32.51 22.56
CA GLN A 335 5.70 -31.48 22.48
C GLN A 335 7.09 -32.10 22.49
N SER A 336 8.02 -31.43 21.84
CA SER A 336 9.45 -31.69 21.89
C SER A 336 10.17 -30.38 22.14
N ALA A 337 11.17 -30.40 23.02
CA ALA A 337 11.95 -29.23 23.39
C ALA A 337 13.43 -29.35 22.95
N ASP A 338 13.75 -30.37 22.15
CA ASP A 338 15.07 -30.73 21.65
C ASP A 338 15.07 -30.96 20.12
N ASN A 339 14.21 -30.21 19.42
CA ASN A 339 14.05 -30.22 17.97
C ASN A 339 13.65 -31.60 17.40
N GLY A 340 12.70 -32.25 18.07
CA GLY A 340 12.05 -33.47 17.61
C GLY A 340 12.77 -34.77 18.00
N GLN A 341 13.83 -34.71 18.78
CA GLN A 341 14.59 -35.90 19.22
C GLN A 341 13.80 -36.71 20.26
N THR A 342 13.22 -36.04 21.25
CA THR A 342 12.33 -36.65 22.24
C THR A 342 10.96 -35.98 22.25
N TRP A 343 9.90 -36.77 22.47
CA TRP A 343 8.51 -36.32 22.46
C TRP A 343 7.82 -36.71 23.76
N THR A 344 7.17 -35.74 24.40
CA THR A 344 6.35 -35.93 25.61
C THR A 344 4.97 -35.32 25.41
N THR A 345 3.99 -35.73 26.21
CA THR A 345 2.66 -35.11 26.19
C THR A 345 2.74 -33.69 26.75
N ALA A 346 2.22 -32.71 26.01
CA ALA A 346 2.13 -31.34 26.45
C ALA A 346 1.01 -31.17 27.48
N SER A 347 1.19 -30.26 28.44
CA SER A 347 0.09 -29.82 29.31
C SER A 347 -0.83 -28.90 28.51
N ALA A 348 -1.80 -29.50 27.82
CA ALA A 348 -2.70 -28.81 26.89
C ALA A 348 -4.14 -28.83 27.39
N VAL A 349 -4.84 -27.70 27.27
CA VAL A 349 -6.30 -27.63 27.37
C VAL A 349 -6.87 -27.92 25.99
N ILE A 350 -7.58 -29.05 25.83
CA ILE A 350 -8.08 -29.54 24.54
C ILE A 350 -9.60 -29.40 24.48
N ASP A 351 -10.10 -28.73 23.43
CA ASP A 351 -11.50 -28.70 23.05
C ASP A 351 -11.69 -29.48 21.75
N THR A 352 -12.07 -30.76 21.86
CA THR A 352 -12.28 -31.64 20.70
C THR A 352 -13.51 -31.26 19.89
N LYS A 353 -14.48 -30.56 20.46
CA LYS A 353 -15.67 -30.08 19.72
C LYS A 353 -15.32 -28.95 18.77
N LYS A 354 -14.39 -28.08 19.17
CA LYS A 354 -13.86 -27.00 18.34
C LYS A 354 -12.60 -27.38 17.56
N ALA A 355 -12.07 -28.59 17.78
CA ALA A 355 -10.80 -29.04 17.25
C ALA A 355 -9.65 -28.05 17.57
N MET A 356 -9.58 -27.61 18.82
CA MET A 356 -8.60 -26.64 19.31
C MET A 356 -7.84 -27.17 20.52
N ALA A 357 -6.61 -26.69 20.70
CA ALA A 357 -5.84 -26.94 21.92
C ALA A 357 -5.01 -25.71 22.28
N THR A 358 -4.82 -25.46 23.57
CA THR A 358 -3.93 -24.41 24.08
C THR A 358 -2.90 -25.02 24.99
N VAL A 359 -1.62 -24.72 24.75
CA VAL A 359 -0.50 -25.07 25.62
C VAL A 359 0.00 -23.79 26.28
N SER A 360 0.09 -23.79 27.61
CA SER A 360 0.53 -22.64 28.41
C SER A 360 1.69 -23.03 29.33
N GLY A 361 2.38 -22.02 29.89
CA GLY A 361 3.49 -22.24 30.82
C GLY A 361 4.76 -22.76 30.15
N LEU A 362 4.94 -22.51 28.85
CA LEU A 362 6.16 -22.86 28.14
C LEU A 362 7.34 -22.07 28.72
N LEU A 363 8.49 -22.74 28.89
CA LEU A 363 9.73 -22.05 29.27
C LEU A 363 10.09 -21.01 28.21
N PRO A 364 10.44 -19.77 28.59
CA PRO A 364 10.77 -18.72 27.64
C PRO A 364 12.08 -19.01 26.88
N LYS A 365 12.25 -18.36 25.73
CA LYS A 365 13.45 -18.42 24.87
C LYS A 365 13.81 -19.84 24.40
N LYS A 366 12.82 -20.70 24.20
CA LYS A 366 13.02 -22.09 23.80
C LYS A 366 12.24 -22.41 22.53
N LEU A 367 12.87 -23.17 21.62
CA LEU A 367 12.19 -23.70 20.44
C LEU A 367 11.48 -25.00 20.82
N TYR A 368 10.19 -25.04 20.54
CA TYR A 368 9.36 -26.23 20.69
C TYR A 368 8.90 -26.73 19.32
N ALA A 369 8.81 -28.05 19.19
CA ALA A 369 8.08 -28.70 18.12
C ALA A 369 6.82 -29.36 18.68
N PHE A 370 5.73 -29.32 17.92
CA PHE A 370 4.42 -29.85 18.33
C PHE A 370 3.84 -30.78 17.25
N LYS A 371 3.14 -31.82 17.70
CA LYS A 371 2.34 -32.73 16.87
C LYS A 371 1.04 -33.04 17.58
N LEU A 372 -0.02 -33.22 16.82
CA LEU A 372 -1.24 -33.85 17.32
C LEU A 372 -1.08 -35.37 17.18
N ASN A 373 -1.32 -36.10 18.26
CA ASN A 373 -1.37 -37.55 18.27
C ASN A 373 -2.82 -38.01 18.40
N THR A 374 -3.38 -38.53 17.31
CA THR A 374 -4.71 -39.12 17.32
C THR A 374 -4.58 -40.62 17.62
N LYS A 375 -5.12 -41.08 18.75
CA LYS A 375 -4.86 -42.43 19.28
C LYS A 375 -5.68 -43.52 18.60
N ASP A 376 -6.86 -43.17 18.09
CA ASP A 376 -7.84 -44.07 17.52
C ASP A 376 -8.59 -43.45 16.32
N GLY A 377 -9.53 -44.19 15.75
CA GLY A 377 -10.34 -43.73 14.62
C GLY A 377 -9.61 -43.72 13.26
N PRO A 378 -10.30 -43.23 12.20
CA PRO A 378 -9.81 -43.29 10.82
C PRO A 378 -8.57 -42.42 10.56
N ASN A 379 -8.33 -41.42 11.41
CA ASN A 379 -7.22 -40.47 11.31
C ASN A 379 -6.08 -40.79 12.30
N LYS A 380 -6.05 -42.01 12.85
CA LYS A 380 -5.03 -42.46 13.81
C LYS A 380 -3.62 -42.19 13.29
N GLY A 381 -2.79 -41.61 14.15
CA GLY A 381 -1.40 -41.31 13.85
C GLY A 381 -0.97 -39.92 14.31
N LEU A 382 0.29 -39.61 13.99
CA LEU A 382 0.89 -38.31 14.24
C LEU A 382 0.58 -37.36 13.09
N SER A 383 0.33 -36.09 13.45
CA SER A 383 0.14 -35.05 12.46
C SER A 383 1.43 -34.56 11.81
N ASN A 384 1.29 -33.59 10.91
CA ASN A 384 2.38 -32.69 10.55
C ASN A 384 2.99 -32.02 11.79
N GLU A 385 4.27 -31.69 11.69
CA GLU A 385 5.03 -31.02 12.75
C GLU A 385 4.89 -29.49 12.65
N LEU A 386 4.68 -28.84 13.79
CA LEU A 386 4.68 -27.38 13.92
C LEU A 386 5.84 -26.92 14.81
N LYS A 387 6.36 -25.73 14.56
CA LYS A 387 7.39 -25.10 15.39
C LYS A 387 6.86 -23.83 16.05
N PHE A 388 7.32 -23.57 17.27
CA PHE A 388 7.03 -22.34 18.00
C PHE A 388 8.21 -21.96 18.89
N TYR A 389 8.70 -20.73 18.77
CA TYR A 389 9.71 -20.19 19.65
C TYR A 389 9.05 -19.35 20.73
N SER A 390 9.24 -19.73 22.00
CA SER A 390 8.60 -19.11 23.16
C SER A 390 9.28 -17.80 23.59
N GLY A 391 9.41 -16.84 22.69
CA GLY A 391 10.04 -15.56 22.96
C GLY A 391 10.22 -14.71 21.72
N LYS A 392 11.06 -13.69 21.86
CA LYS A 392 11.63 -12.95 20.73
C LYS A 392 12.96 -13.59 20.37
N MET A 393 13.14 -13.96 19.11
CA MET A 393 14.38 -14.53 18.61
C MET A 393 15.32 -13.39 18.21
N ASP A 394 16.50 -13.30 18.83
CA ASP A 394 17.46 -12.25 18.49
C ASP A 394 17.99 -12.47 17.07
N VAL A 395 17.99 -11.42 16.26
CA VAL A 395 18.48 -11.46 14.88
C VAL A 395 19.93 -11.93 14.78
N LYS A 396 20.76 -11.68 15.80
CA LYS A 396 22.15 -12.13 15.86
C LYS A 396 22.29 -13.65 15.93
N SER A 397 21.25 -14.40 16.32
CA SER A 397 21.29 -15.87 16.27
C SER A 397 21.36 -16.41 14.84
N PHE A 398 21.13 -15.57 13.84
CA PHE A 398 21.24 -15.88 12.41
C PHE A 398 22.57 -15.42 11.79
N GLY A 399 23.55 -15.01 12.61
CA GLY A 399 24.85 -14.55 12.14
C GLY A 399 24.92 -13.08 11.74
N VAL A 400 23.80 -12.34 11.86
CA VAL A 400 23.73 -10.88 11.72
C VAL A 400 24.61 -10.20 12.75
N LYS A 401 25.36 -9.17 12.35
CA LYS A 401 26.39 -8.54 13.17
C LYS A 401 25.84 -7.38 14.00
N GLY A 402 25.13 -6.45 13.36
CA GLY A 402 24.69 -5.23 14.03
C GLY A 402 25.85 -4.35 14.50
N ASP A 403 26.97 -4.36 13.78
CA ASP A 403 28.22 -3.65 14.14
C ASP A 403 28.32 -2.24 13.53
N GLY A 404 27.35 -1.84 12.71
CA GLY A 404 27.33 -0.55 12.01
C GLY A 404 28.24 -0.48 10.78
N THR A 405 28.86 -1.57 10.35
CA THR A 405 29.75 -1.63 9.18
C THR A 405 29.37 -2.73 8.19
N THR A 406 28.98 -3.90 8.69
CA THR A 406 28.56 -5.05 7.89
C THR A 406 27.22 -4.76 7.22
N ASP A 407 27.05 -5.22 5.97
CA ASP A 407 25.74 -5.29 5.32
C ASP A 407 24.98 -6.52 5.85
N ASP A 408 24.01 -6.28 6.73
CA ASP A 408 23.26 -7.31 7.43
C ASP A 408 22.02 -7.80 6.64
N THR A 409 21.80 -7.29 5.43
CA THR A 409 20.55 -7.48 4.66
C THR A 409 20.17 -8.95 4.49
N GLN A 410 21.09 -9.77 3.98
CA GLN A 410 20.77 -11.18 3.69
C GLN A 410 20.49 -11.97 4.97
N GLY A 411 21.29 -11.76 6.02
CA GLY A 411 21.09 -12.45 7.30
C GLY A 411 19.75 -12.09 7.95
N ILE A 412 19.31 -10.82 7.82
CA ILE A 412 17.99 -10.39 8.30
C ILE A 412 16.86 -11.03 7.47
N ASN A 413 16.99 -11.05 6.14
CA ASN A 413 16.00 -11.67 5.27
C ASN A 413 15.88 -13.19 5.51
N ASP A 414 17.01 -13.87 5.74
CA ASP A 414 17.04 -15.29 6.09
C ASP A 414 16.39 -15.54 7.46
N ALA A 415 16.61 -14.65 8.44
CA ALA A 415 15.95 -14.72 9.74
C ALA A 415 14.42 -14.59 9.60
N ILE A 416 13.94 -13.59 8.84
CA ILE A 416 12.51 -13.38 8.59
C ILE A 416 11.89 -14.60 7.90
N GLU A 417 12.55 -15.12 6.86
CA GLU A 417 12.09 -16.31 6.13
C GLU A 417 12.05 -17.54 7.05
N SER A 418 13.03 -17.71 7.92
CA SER A 418 13.06 -18.81 8.91
C SER A 418 11.89 -18.72 9.89
N LEU A 419 11.60 -17.53 10.44
CA LEU A 419 10.45 -17.33 11.31
C LEU A 419 9.13 -17.57 10.58
N ASN A 420 8.99 -17.08 9.34
CA ASN A 420 7.79 -17.32 8.53
C ASN A 420 7.56 -18.82 8.27
N LYS A 421 8.61 -19.58 7.92
CA LYS A 421 8.55 -21.04 7.74
C LYS A 421 8.17 -21.79 9.01
N MET A 422 8.49 -21.26 10.19
CA MET A 422 8.02 -21.81 11.46
C MET A 422 6.55 -21.47 11.75
N GLY A 423 5.88 -20.65 10.93
CA GLY A 423 4.50 -20.18 11.11
C GLY A 423 4.38 -18.79 11.74
N GLY A 424 5.47 -18.01 11.76
CA GLY A 424 5.54 -16.67 12.34
C GLY A 424 6.21 -16.59 13.72
N GLY A 425 6.44 -15.37 14.20
CA GLY A 425 7.10 -15.09 15.48
C GLY A 425 7.62 -13.66 15.58
N THR A 426 8.36 -13.34 16.64
CA THR A 426 8.99 -12.01 16.81
C THR A 426 10.51 -12.09 16.61
N LEU A 427 11.03 -11.34 15.64
CA LEU A 427 12.45 -11.10 15.42
C LEU A 427 12.88 -9.86 16.21
N LEU A 428 13.76 -10.04 17.19
CA LEU A 428 14.31 -8.99 18.03
C LEU A 428 15.58 -8.42 17.42
N PHE A 429 15.60 -7.11 17.20
CA PHE A 429 16.83 -6.35 17.01
C PHE A 429 17.28 -5.85 18.38
N SER A 430 18.28 -6.50 18.97
CA SER A 430 18.91 -6.07 20.22
C SER A 430 19.90 -4.92 19.97
N ALA A 431 20.53 -4.40 21.03
CA ALA A 431 21.51 -3.32 20.95
C ALA A 431 22.52 -3.49 19.79
N GLY A 432 22.64 -2.48 18.94
CA GLY A 432 23.49 -2.54 17.74
C GLY A 432 23.00 -1.66 16.60
N VAL A 433 23.81 -1.55 15.55
CA VAL A 433 23.49 -0.81 14.32
C VAL A 433 23.49 -1.78 13.14
N TYR A 434 22.31 -2.03 12.57
CA TYR A 434 22.09 -3.00 11.51
C TYR A 434 21.99 -2.26 10.17
N ASN A 435 22.98 -2.42 9.30
CA ASN A 435 22.91 -1.79 7.97
C ASN A 435 22.10 -2.68 7.03
N VAL A 436 21.13 -2.08 6.34
CA VAL A 436 20.24 -2.81 5.43
C VAL A 436 20.03 -2.09 4.10
N ARG A 437 19.86 -2.88 3.05
CA ARG A 437 19.31 -2.48 1.76
C ARG A 437 17.79 -2.63 1.82
N THR A 438 17.25 -3.66 1.16
CA THR A 438 15.83 -4.01 1.21
C THR A 438 15.61 -5.23 2.11
N VAL A 439 14.82 -5.03 3.16
CA VAL A 439 14.30 -6.07 4.04
C VAL A 439 12.95 -6.56 3.50
N HIS A 440 12.84 -7.85 3.21
CA HIS A 440 11.61 -8.47 2.71
C HIS A 440 10.77 -8.99 3.86
N LEU A 441 9.63 -8.32 4.10
CA LEU A 441 8.68 -8.71 5.14
C LEU A 441 7.97 -10.02 4.76
N LYS A 442 7.43 -10.70 5.76
CA LYS A 442 6.63 -11.92 5.60
C LYS A 442 5.45 -11.92 6.56
N SER A 443 4.37 -12.59 6.16
CA SER A 443 3.18 -12.71 7.01
C SER A 443 3.52 -13.35 8.36
N ASN A 444 2.86 -12.89 9.42
CA ASN A 444 3.01 -13.38 10.80
C ASN A 444 4.41 -13.18 11.41
N VAL A 445 5.29 -12.39 10.80
CA VAL A 445 6.60 -12.04 11.36
C VAL A 445 6.57 -10.61 11.90
N TYR A 446 6.96 -10.46 13.16
CA TYR A 446 7.00 -9.18 13.85
C TYR A 446 8.45 -8.75 14.03
N LEU A 447 8.79 -7.54 13.60
CA LEU A 447 10.09 -6.93 13.85
C LEU A 447 9.99 -6.09 15.12
N PHE A 448 10.72 -6.46 16.17
CA PHE A 448 10.80 -5.69 17.41
C PHE A 448 12.16 -4.98 17.50
N VAL A 449 12.16 -3.66 17.42
CA VAL A 449 13.36 -2.81 17.46
C VAL A 449 13.55 -2.29 18.88
N ASP A 450 14.52 -2.83 19.61
CA ASP A 450 14.81 -2.43 20.97
C ASP A 450 15.34 -0.99 21.05
N LYS A 451 15.19 -0.32 22.21
CA LYS A 451 15.61 1.06 22.44
C LYS A 451 17.08 1.35 22.08
N GLU A 452 17.96 0.36 22.19
CA GLU A 452 19.39 0.46 21.89
C GLU A 452 19.74 0.00 20.46
N ALA A 453 18.75 -0.43 19.67
CA ALA A 453 18.90 -0.86 18.30
C ALA A 453 18.65 0.28 17.31
N THR A 454 19.48 0.33 16.27
CA THR A 454 19.29 1.17 15.10
C THR A 454 19.27 0.32 13.84
N ILE A 455 18.19 0.36 13.06
CA ILE A 455 18.18 -0.18 11.70
C ILE A 455 18.44 0.98 10.74
N ARG A 456 19.46 0.84 9.89
CA ARG A 456 20.04 1.95 9.13
C ARG A 456 20.15 1.61 7.66
N ALA A 457 19.55 2.41 6.78
CA ALA A 457 19.65 2.17 5.35
C ALA A 457 21.09 2.41 4.82
N ILE A 458 21.52 1.56 3.90
CA ILE A 458 22.66 1.76 3.01
C ILE A 458 22.18 1.78 1.55
N LYS A 459 23.00 2.32 0.65
CA LYS A 459 22.67 2.37 -0.79
C LYS A 459 22.50 0.98 -1.39
N GLY A 460 21.76 0.90 -2.50
CA GLY A 460 21.54 -0.27 -3.34
C GLY A 460 20.49 -1.23 -2.81
N ALA A 461 19.30 -0.67 -2.53
CA ALA A 461 18.05 -1.42 -2.42
C ALA A 461 17.75 -2.23 -3.69
N ASP A 462 16.70 -3.05 -3.62
CA ASP A 462 16.20 -3.80 -4.77
C ASP A 462 15.91 -2.89 -5.97
N ALA A 463 16.15 -3.45 -7.15
CA ALA A 463 15.79 -2.77 -8.39
C ALA A 463 14.28 -2.52 -8.47
N PRO A 464 13.86 -1.35 -8.99
CA PRO A 464 12.46 -1.08 -9.31
C PRO A 464 11.82 -2.20 -10.14
N GLU A 465 10.51 -2.45 -9.96
CA GLU A 465 9.81 -3.47 -10.74
C GLU A 465 9.89 -3.22 -12.25
N SER A 466 9.93 -4.32 -13.00
CA SER A 466 9.55 -4.29 -14.41
C SER A 466 8.04 -4.14 -14.57
N THR A 467 7.62 -3.51 -15.66
CA THR A 467 6.26 -3.09 -15.94
C THR A 467 5.87 -3.42 -17.38
N TRP A 468 4.57 -3.38 -17.68
CA TRP A 468 4.05 -3.58 -19.04
C TRP A 468 4.16 -2.33 -19.91
N PHE A 469 4.17 -1.14 -19.30
CA PHE A 469 4.14 0.13 -20.01
C PHE A 469 5.52 0.79 -20.05
N SER A 470 5.80 1.45 -21.17
CA SER A 470 6.95 2.36 -21.26
C SER A 470 6.50 3.77 -20.96
N ASP A 471 7.21 4.47 -20.09
CA ASP A 471 7.14 5.93 -20.09
C ASP A 471 8.39 6.54 -19.46
N LYS A 472 9.44 6.70 -20.29
CA LYS A 472 10.70 7.30 -19.84
C LYS A 472 10.53 8.79 -19.48
N LYS A 473 9.59 9.50 -20.12
CA LYS A 473 9.34 10.93 -19.87
C LYS A 473 8.68 11.12 -18.49
N TYR A 474 7.66 10.32 -18.19
CA TYR A 474 6.98 10.31 -16.89
C TYR A 474 7.90 9.93 -15.72
N ARG A 475 8.85 9.01 -15.92
CA ARG A 475 9.84 8.60 -14.91
C ARG A 475 10.77 9.74 -14.42
N SER A 476 10.70 10.94 -15.02
CA SER A 476 11.52 12.11 -14.70
C SER A 476 10.74 13.31 -14.11
N GLY A 477 9.45 13.11 -13.78
CA GLY A 477 8.54 14.14 -13.29
C GLY A 477 7.88 14.92 -14.44
N LEU A 478 6.56 15.15 -14.35
CA LEU A 478 5.81 15.93 -15.35
C LEU A 478 5.19 17.17 -14.73
N SER A 479 5.03 18.20 -15.57
CA SER A 479 4.18 19.34 -15.25
C SER A 479 2.76 18.84 -14.98
N PRO A 480 2.06 19.39 -13.97
CA PRO A 480 0.64 19.12 -13.77
C PRO A 480 -0.25 19.41 -14.99
N THR A 481 0.22 20.22 -15.94
CA THR A 481 -0.49 20.64 -17.17
C THR A 481 -0.13 19.82 -18.42
N ASP A 482 0.69 18.76 -18.30
CA ASP A 482 1.12 17.95 -19.45
C ASP A 482 -0.02 17.03 -19.96
N ALA A 483 -0.14 16.90 -21.28
CA ALA A 483 -1.10 16.00 -21.93
C ALA A 483 -0.57 14.55 -22.06
N GLY A 484 0.75 14.35 -21.93
CA GLY A 484 1.42 13.05 -22.01
C GLY A 484 0.79 11.94 -21.15
N PRO A 485 0.41 12.21 -19.89
CA PRO A 485 -0.28 11.23 -19.05
C PRO A 485 -1.55 10.64 -19.67
N TYR A 486 -2.21 11.35 -20.57
CA TYR A 486 -3.47 10.93 -21.20
C TYR A 486 -3.28 10.32 -22.60
N ALA A 487 -2.04 10.30 -23.12
CA ALA A 487 -1.75 9.80 -24.46
C ALA A 487 -2.07 8.30 -24.62
N ASP A 488 -1.71 7.50 -23.62
CA ASP A 488 -2.21 6.14 -23.45
C ASP A 488 -3.25 6.13 -22.31
N PRO A 489 -4.56 6.00 -22.63
CA PRO A 489 -5.60 5.97 -21.61
C PRO A 489 -5.49 4.76 -20.68
N GLU A 490 -4.83 3.67 -21.08
CA GLU A 490 -4.68 2.46 -20.28
C GLU A 490 -3.39 2.43 -19.44
N ASN A 491 -2.43 3.32 -19.73
CA ASN A 491 -1.18 3.39 -18.99
C ASN A 491 -1.40 3.94 -17.58
N TYR A 492 -1.64 3.06 -16.64
CA TYR A 492 -1.87 3.41 -15.24
C TYR A 492 -0.62 3.98 -14.57
N MET A 493 0.58 3.83 -15.13
CA MET A 493 1.81 4.31 -14.48
C MET A 493 1.83 5.83 -14.43
N THR A 494 1.20 6.51 -15.38
CA THR A 494 1.30 7.98 -15.57
C THR A 494 0.29 8.78 -14.76
N LYS A 495 -0.50 8.11 -13.92
CA LYS A 495 -1.71 8.68 -13.31
C LYS A 495 -1.51 9.14 -11.85
N GLN A 496 -0.28 9.10 -11.32
CA GLN A 496 -0.01 9.40 -9.91
C GLN A 496 1.35 10.10 -9.76
N ASP A 497 1.94 10.07 -8.57
CA ASP A 497 3.36 10.40 -8.38
C ASP A 497 4.24 9.22 -8.84
N VAL A 498 5.46 9.49 -9.31
CA VAL A 498 6.43 8.44 -9.68
C VAL A 498 6.73 7.54 -8.48
N GLY A 499 6.81 8.11 -7.29
CA GLY A 499 7.10 7.38 -6.06
C GLY A 499 5.99 6.41 -5.63
N HIS A 500 4.78 6.51 -6.20
CA HIS A 500 3.65 5.62 -5.90
C HIS A 500 3.67 4.31 -6.70
N HIS A 501 4.55 4.13 -7.70
CA HIS A 501 4.46 2.99 -8.62
C HIS A 501 5.56 1.93 -8.47
N TYR A 502 6.82 2.35 -8.39
CA TYR A 502 7.90 1.41 -8.12
C TYR A 502 7.85 1.13 -6.62
N PHE A 503 7.41 -0.05 -6.20
CA PHE A 503 7.24 -0.38 -4.78
C PHE A 503 8.49 -1.03 -4.19
N ARG A 504 9.33 -1.66 -5.03
CA ARG A 504 10.55 -2.37 -4.59
C ARG A 504 11.73 -1.47 -4.25
N ASN A 505 11.71 -0.20 -4.66
CA ASN A 505 12.77 0.76 -4.35
C ASN A 505 12.63 1.30 -2.90
N THR A 506 12.69 0.38 -1.94
CA THR A 506 12.35 0.66 -0.55
C THR A 506 13.28 -0.07 0.41
N MET A 507 13.34 0.41 1.66
CA MET A 507 14.08 -0.23 2.74
C MET A 507 13.34 -1.45 3.32
N PHE A 508 12.01 -1.43 3.40
CA PHE A 508 11.18 -2.55 3.85
C PHE A 508 10.03 -2.78 2.87
N PHE A 509 9.93 -3.99 2.33
CA PHE A 509 8.95 -4.32 1.29
C PHE A 509 8.03 -5.46 1.71
N GLY A 510 6.72 -5.29 1.45
CA GLY A 510 5.72 -6.36 1.56
C GLY A 510 4.67 -6.28 0.46
N GLU A 511 4.35 -7.41 -0.17
CA GLU A 511 3.28 -7.55 -1.17
C GLU A 511 2.38 -8.74 -0.82
N ARG A 512 1.07 -8.51 -0.71
CA ARG A 512 0.05 -9.53 -0.40
C ARG A 512 0.34 -10.34 0.87
N LEU A 513 0.83 -9.64 1.88
CA LEU A 513 1.14 -10.20 3.20
C LEU A 513 0.03 -9.90 4.20
N ASP A 514 0.01 -10.66 5.30
CA ASP A 514 -0.99 -10.53 6.36
C ASP A 514 -0.32 -10.55 7.74
N ASN A 515 -0.83 -9.77 8.69
CA ASN A 515 -0.38 -9.75 10.08
C ASN A 515 1.12 -9.41 10.21
N ILE A 516 1.46 -8.18 9.84
CA ILE A 516 2.83 -7.67 9.81
C ILE A 516 2.98 -6.62 10.90
N LYS A 517 4.09 -6.67 11.64
CA LYS A 517 4.38 -5.68 12.67
C LYS A 517 5.80 -5.17 12.58
N ILE A 518 5.98 -3.86 12.64
CA ILE A 518 7.27 -3.18 12.79
C ILE A 518 7.15 -2.27 14.01
N ILE A 519 7.62 -2.76 15.14
CA ILE A 519 7.30 -2.22 16.45
C ILE A 519 8.53 -2.06 17.33
N GLY A 520 8.40 -1.32 18.43
CA GLY A 520 9.44 -1.16 19.44
C GLY A 520 9.78 0.31 19.67
N ASN A 521 10.85 0.57 20.40
CA ASN A 521 11.23 1.92 20.82
C ASN A 521 12.68 2.29 20.45
N GLY A 522 13.25 1.57 19.49
CA GLY A 522 14.54 1.88 18.88
C GLY A 522 14.48 3.00 17.84
N LEU A 523 15.46 2.99 16.94
CA LEU A 523 15.58 3.93 15.82
C LEU A 523 15.56 3.17 14.48
N ILE A 524 14.77 3.66 13.54
CA ILE A 524 14.86 3.27 12.13
C ILE A 524 15.21 4.53 11.33
N THR A 525 16.28 4.48 10.55
CA THR A 525 16.70 5.65 9.78
C THR A 525 17.14 5.31 8.37
N GLY A 526 16.74 6.16 7.42
CA GLY A 526 17.24 6.08 6.05
C GLY A 526 18.68 6.57 5.92
N ASN A 527 19.28 7.14 6.98
CA ASN A 527 20.70 7.54 7.04
C ASN A 527 21.16 8.48 5.90
N GLY A 528 20.22 9.13 5.20
CA GLY A 528 20.52 9.91 3.99
C GLY A 528 20.80 9.08 2.72
N ASN A 529 20.56 7.78 2.75
CA ASN A 529 20.66 6.87 1.59
C ASN A 529 19.32 6.64 0.90
N LEU A 530 18.22 7.14 1.47
CA LEU A 530 16.91 7.18 0.82
C LEU A 530 16.71 8.54 0.15
N VAL A 531 16.34 8.52 -1.12
CA VAL A 531 16.14 9.68 -1.98
C VAL A 531 14.79 10.33 -1.71
N ASN A 532 14.70 11.64 -1.91
CA ASN A 532 13.52 12.44 -1.60
C ASN A 532 13.04 13.34 -2.75
N GLY A 533 13.68 13.29 -3.91
CA GLY A 533 13.33 14.12 -5.08
C GLY A 533 12.50 13.37 -6.10
N ASP A 534 11.69 14.11 -6.86
CA ASP A 534 10.79 13.60 -7.90
C ASP A 534 11.51 12.88 -9.05
N LYS A 535 12.82 13.16 -9.23
CA LYS A 535 13.66 12.57 -10.29
C LYS A 535 14.40 11.32 -9.85
N VAL A 536 13.96 10.65 -8.78
CA VAL A 536 14.63 9.48 -8.19
C VAL A 536 15.03 8.42 -9.22
N MET A 537 14.19 8.15 -10.23
CA MET A 537 14.46 7.12 -11.24
C MET A 537 15.57 7.51 -12.24
N SER A 538 16.01 8.77 -12.24
CA SER A 538 17.15 9.24 -13.03
C SER A 538 18.50 8.99 -12.34
N ASN A 539 18.50 8.58 -11.08
CA ASN A 539 19.72 8.28 -10.34
C ASN A 539 20.36 6.97 -10.83
N ALA A 540 21.63 6.78 -10.45
CA ALA A 540 22.32 5.50 -10.58
C ALA A 540 21.52 4.37 -9.89
N PRO A 541 21.55 3.12 -10.40
CA PRO A 541 20.73 2.02 -9.89
C PRO A 541 20.82 1.79 -8.38
N ASP A 542 21.99 2.03 -7.78
CA ASP A 542 22.23 1.88 -6.35
C ASP A 542 21.66 3.03 -5.50
N ASN A 543 21.13 4.08 -6.12
CA ASN A 543 20.63 5.29 -5.45
C ASN A 543 19.19 5.64 -5.90
N ARG A 544 18.32 4.64 -6.03
CA ARG A 544 16.91 4.80 -6.44
C ARG A 544 15.89 4.52 -5.32
N ALA A 545 16.34 4.06 -4.15
CA ALA A 545 15.47 3.82 -3.02
C ALA A 545 14.94 5.14 -2.47
N ASP A 546 13.63 5.29 -2.32
CA ASP A 546 12.99 6.53 -1.87
C ASP A 546 11.93 6.31 -0.79
N LYS A 547 11.68 5.06 -0.39
CA LYS A 547 10.65 4.71 0.59
C LYS A 547 11.26 3.94 1.76
N MET A 548 10.87 4.27 2.99
CA MET A 548 11.25 3.44 4.13
C MET A 548 10.39 2.17 4.20
N PHE A 549 9.07 2.30 4.28
CA PHE A 549 8.14 1.16 4.31
C PHE A 549 7.22 1.19 3.09
N THR A 550 7.15 0.08 2.35
CA THR A 550 6.20 -0.08 1.25
C THR A 550 5.37 -1.35 1.41
N LEU A 551 4.05 -1.18 1.57
CA LEU A 551 3.10 -2.27 1.82
C LEU A 551 2.00 -2.24 0.76
N LYS A 552 2.02 -3.25 -0.12
CA LYS A 552 1.14 -3.34 -1.27
C LYS A 552 0.17 -4.51 -1.11
N LEU A 553 -1.14 -4.21 -1.11
CA LEU A 553 -2.21 -5.20 -1.01
C LEU A 553 -2.09 -6.11 0.23
N CYS A 554 -1.59 -5.57 1.33
CA CYS A 554 -1.42 -6.31 2.58
C CYS A 554 -2.65 -6.17 3.49
N THR A 555 -2.71 -6.95 4.56
CA THR A 555 -3.72 -6.82 5.61
C THR A 555 -3.13 -6.89 7.01
N ASN A 556 -3.79 -6.25 7.97
CA ASN A 556 -3.42 -6.30 9.40
C ASN A 556 -1.98 -5.83 9.64
N LEU A 557 -1.73 -4.55 9.34
CA LEU A 557 -0.43 -3.89 9.48
C LEU A 557 -0.36 -3.10 10.78
N GLU A 558 0.72 -3.26 11.53
CA GLU A 558 1.06 -2.40 12.67
C GLU A 558 2.46 -1.80 12.50
N ILE A 559 2.57 -0.48 12.60
CA ILE A 559 3.87 0.22 12.68
C ILE A 559 3.82 1.19 13.85
N GLY A 560 4.69 1.02 14.84
CA GLY A 560 4.63 1.92 15.98
C GLY A 560 5.54 1.65 17.17
N GLY A 561 5.39 2.50 18.17
CA GLY A 561 6.01 2.35 19.47
C GLY A 561 5.55 1.10 20.24
N ILE A 562 5.95 1.01 21.50
CA ILE A 562 5.22 0.18 22.47
C ILE A 562 3.89 0.91 22.75
N TYR A 563 2.78 0.24 22.45
CA TYR A 563 1.44 0.85 22.47
C TYR A 563 1.11 1.52 23.80
N ARG A 564 0.57 2.75 23.73
CA ARG A 564 -0.04 3.46 24.85
C ARG A 564 -1.48 3.85 24.54
N SER A 565 -2.32 3.82 25.59
CA SER A 565 -3.72 4.23 25.48
C SER A 565 -3.95 5.71 25.75
N GLU A 566 -2.99 6.37 26.41
CA GLU A 566 -3.06 7.79 26.71
C GLU A 566 -2.92 8.62 25.44
N ASP A 567 -3.61 9.76 25.41
CA ASP A 567 -3.56 10.68 24.28
C ASP A 567 -2.30 11.52 24.31
N LEU A 568 -1.66 11.69 23.15
CA LEU A 568 -0.53 12.59 22.98
C LEU A 568 -0.99 14.04 22.80
N TRP A 569 -0.30 14.97 23.45
CA TRP A 569 -0.47 16.42 23.24
C TRP A 569 0.88 17.12 23.26
N TYR A 570 0.88 18.44 23.07
CA TYR A 570 2.09 19.23 22.87
C TYR A 570 2.32 20.25 23.99
N ASP A 571 3.55 20.33 24.51
CA ASP A 571 3.96 21.34 25.48
C ASP A 571 4.77 22.46 24.79
N PRO A 572 4.17 23.63 24.50
CA PRO A 572 4.85 24.70 23.79
C PRO A 572 6.00 25.34 24.58
N LYS A 573 6.06 25.15 25.90
CA LYS A 573 7.19 25.67 26.71
C LYS A 573 8.42 24.78 26.59
N ARG A 574 8.22 23.47 26.39
CA ARG A 574 9.28 22.47 26.30
C ARG A 574 9.69 22.15 24.86
N ASP A 575 8.86 22.52 23.89
CA ASP A 575 8.97 22.10 22.49
C ASP A 575 9.02 20.58 22.32
N GLU A 576 8.22 19.87 23.13
CA GLU A 576 8.16 18.42 23.13
C GLU A 576 6.73 17.93 23.41
N PRO A 577 6.38 16.73 22.91
CA PRO A 577 5.09 16.12 23.20
C PRO A 577 5.06 15.54 24.63
N TYR A 578 3.84 15.31 25.12
CA TYR A 578 3.59 14.61 26.38
C TYR A 578 2.29 13.82 26.27
N TYR A 579 2.15 12.76 27.08
CA TYR A 579 0.91 12.01 27.19
C TYR A 579 -0.01 12.60 28.28
N ILE A 580 -1.30 12.70 28.00
CA ILE A 580 -2.33 13.15 28.96
C ILE A 580 -2.68 11.97 29.89
N GLY A 581 -2.21 12.05 31.13
CA GLY A 581 -2.51 11.08 32.18
C GLY A 581 -3.86 11.34 32.85
N LYS A 582 -4.12 10.62 33.95
CA LYS A 582 -5.33 10.80 34.76
C LYS A 582 -5.40 12.22 35.34
N ASN A 583 -6.61 12.76 35.43
CA ASN A 583 -6.85 14.14 35.89
C ASN A 583 -6.02 15.19 35.13
N ASP A 584 -5.82 14.95 33.83
CA ASP A 584 -5.06 15.81 32.91
C ASP A 584 -3.60 16.08 33.33
N SER A 585 -2.99 15.17 34.11
CA SER A 585 -1.57 15.24 34.45
C SER A 585 -0.69 15.08 33.21
N LYS A 586 0.39 15.86 33.09
CA LYS A 586 1.33 15.74 31.96
C LYS A 586 2.38 14.66 32.19
N ILE A 587 2.37 13.60 31.39
CA ILE A 587 3.39 12.55 31.40
C ILE A 587 4.40 12.82 30.29
N ALA A 588 5.57 13.33 30.66
CA ALA A 588 6.61 13.72 29.70
C ALA A 588 7.43 12.55 29.13
N ASP A 589 7.27 11.34 29.68
CA ASP A 589 7.98 10.16 29.20
C ASP A 589 7.39 9.67 27.88
N VAL A 590 8.19 9.78 26.83
CA VAL A 590 7.91 9.35 25.46
C VAL A 590 8.86 8.24 25.00
N SER A 591 9.53 7.57 25.94
CA SER A 591 10.51 6.50 25.66
C SER A 591 9.90 5.23 25.07
N ASN A 592 8.58 5.13 25.01
CA ASN A 592 7.85 4.07 24.32
C ASN A 592 7.79 4.28 22.79
N MET A 593 7.99 5.51 22.31
CA MET A 593 7.76 5.83 20.90
C MET A 593 8.86 5.27 19.99
N LEU A 594 8.47 4.76 18.82
CA LEU A 594 9.41 4.37 17.77
C LEU A 594 9.98 5.63 17.11
N ARG A 595 11.31 5.72 17.01
CA ARG A 595 11.98 6.87 16.37
C ARG A 595 12.23 6.58 14.90
N ILE A 596 11.88 7.52 14.03
CA ILE A 596 12.02 7.38 12.58
C ILE A 596 12.57 8.66 11.96
N ASP A 597 13.73 8.58 11.30
CA ASP A 597 14.41 9.75 10.72
C ASP A 597 14.90 9.50 9.29
N ARG A 598 14.97 10.58 8.48
CA ARG A 598 15.60 10.59 7.14
C ARG A 598 15.02 9.55 6.17
N ALA A 599 13.70 9.40 6.14
CA ALA A 599 13.02 8.30 5.48
C ALA A 599 12.91 8.40 3.95
N GLY A 600 13.42 9.47 3.33
CA GLY A 600 13.33 9.67 1.89
C GLY A 600 12.03 10.38 1.49
N HIS A 601 11.41 9.90 0.41
CA HIS A 601 10.18 10.42 -0.19
C HIS A 601 8.94 10.04 0.64
N PHE A 602 8.79 8.77 1.04
CA PHE A 602 7.70 8.35 1.94
C PHE A 602 8.25 7.56 3.12
N VAL A 603 7.81 7.90 4.36
CA VAL A 603 8.03 6.99 5.50
C VAL A 603 7.24 5.70 5.26
N LEU A 604 5.94 5.80 5.02
CA LEU A 604 5.08 4.68 4.62
C LEU A 604 4.33 5.02 3.34
N LEU A 605 4.51 4.18 2.32
CA LEU A 605 3.57 4.05 1.22
C LEU A 605 2.78 2.75 1.41
N ALA A 606 1.52 2.87 1.82
CA ALA A 606 0.57 1.77 1.85
C ALA A 606 -0.40 1.90 0.68
N THR A 607 -0.47 0.88 -0.18
CA THR A 607 -1.33 0.90 -1.37
C THR A 607 -2.22 -0.34 -1.41
N GLY A 608 -3.54 -0.12 -1.36
CA GLY A 608 -4.55 -1.18 -1.30
C GLY A 608 -4.44 -2.07 -0.08
N THR A 609 -3.77 -1.60 0.97
CA THR A 609 -3.55 -2.32 2.23
C THR A 609 -4.68 -1.98 3.20
N ASP A 610 -5.24 -2.98 3.87
CA ASP A 610 -6.41 -2.80 4.74
C ASP A 610 -6.09 -3.21 6.19
N ASN A 611 -6.83 -2.64 7.15
CA ASN A 611 -6.64 -2.84 8.59
C ASN A 611 -5.23 -2.39 9.04
N ILE A 612 -5.00 -1.08 9.02
CA ILE A 612 -3.70 -0.48 9.34
C ILE A 612 -3.79 0.21 10.70
N ASN A 613 -2.79 0.00 11.56
CA ASN A 613 -2.58 0.76 12.78
C ASN A 613 -1.16 1.37 12.78
N VAL A 614 -1.08 2.69 12.66
CA VAL A 614 0.18 3.44 12.87
C VAL A 614 0.10 4.22 14.17
N HIS A 615 1.07 4.06 15.07
CA HIS A 615 0.96 4.68 16.38
C HIS A 615 2.27 4.96 17.11
N ASP A 616 2.25 5.91 18.05
CA ASP A 616 3.35 6.18 18.97
C ASP A 616 4.70 6.34 18.26
N THR A 617 4.76 7.20 17.24
CA THR A 617 5.97 7.44 16.45
C THR A 617 6.49 8.86 16.58
N TYR A 618 7.79 9.00 16.81
CA TYR A 618 8.50 10.28 16.88
C TYR A 618 9.37 10.42 15.63
N MET A 619 9.00 11.35 14.75
CA MET A 619 9.72 11.63 13.52
C MET A 619 10.70 12.79 13.71
N ALA A 620 11.88 12.68 13.07
CA ALA A 620 12.92 13.72 13.08
C ALA A 620 13.47 14.04 14.48
N LYS A 621 13.67 13.02 15.32
CA LYS A 621 14.18 13.20 16.69
C LYS A 621 15.69 13.41 16.74
N GLU A 622 16.45 12.51 16.13
CA GLU A 622 17.92 12.53 16.14
C GLU A 622 18.45 13.33 14.96
N SER A 623 17.76 13.27 13.81
CA SER A 623 18.06 14.07 12.62
C SER A 623 16.80 14.64 11.99
N GLN A 624 16.71 15.97 11.93
CA GLN A 624 15.71 16.71 11.15
C GLN A 624 15.96 16.69 9.64
N GLY A 625 16.87 15.81 9.19
CA GLY A 625 17.06 15.52 7.78
C GLY A 625 15.83 14.82 7.18
N ASN A 626 15.83 14.75 5.85
CA ASN A 626 14.61 14.64 5.08
C ASN A 626 13.74 13.37 5.29
N ALA A 627 12.52 13.57 5.80
CA ALA A 627 11.34 12.80 5.41
C ALA A 627 10.40 13.76 4.66
N ARG A 628 9.95 13.37 3.46
CA ARG A 628 9.05 14.20 2.66
C ARG A 628 7.60 14.02 3.11
N ASP A 629 6.94 12.95 2.68
CA ASP A 629 5.63 12.53 3.19
C ASP A 629 5.86 11.49 4.31
N ILE A 630 4.98 11.47 5.32
CA ILE A 630 5.05 10.51 6.43
C ILE A 630 4.17 9.30 6.13
N TYR A 631 2.86 9.41 6.26
CA TYR A 631 1.95 8.27 6.11
C TYR A 631 0.97 8.46 4.95
N ASP A 632 1.26 7.77 3.84
CA ASP A 632 0.44 7.75 2.63
C ASP A 632 -0.38 6.47 2.54
N PHE A 633 -1.70 6.63 2.46
CA PHE A 633 -2.68 5.57 2.44
C PHE A 633 -3.49 5.61 1.14
N MET A 634 -3.01 4.92 0.11
CA MET A 634 -3.61 4.91 -1.23
C MET A 634 -4.59 3.75 -1.38
N GLY A 635 -5.89 4.04 -1.51
CA GLY A 635 -6.93 3.00 -1.65
C GLY A 635 -7.03 2.04 -0.46
N CYS A 636 -6.63 2.50 0.73
CA CYS A 636 -6.61 1.72 1.97
C CYS A 636 -7.94 1.83 2.72
N ASN A 637 -8.28 0.84 3.53
CA ASN A 637 -9.50 0.83 4.33
C ASN A 637 -9.22 0.39 5.76
N ASN A 638 -10.03 0.90 6.71
CA ASN A 638 -9.90 0.61 8.14
C ASN A 638 -8.52 1.04 8.67
N VAL A 639 -8.23 2.34 8.59
CA VAL A 639 -6.95 2.91 9.01
C VAL A 639 -7.11 3.60 10.36
N THR A 640 -6.23 3.28 11.31
CA THR A 640 -6.09 3.98 12.58
C THR A 640 -4.70 4.62 12.65
N ALA A 641 -4.65 5.91 12.95
CA ALA A 641 -3.42 6.67 13.12
C ALA A 641 -3.48 7.46 14.43
N THR A 642 -2.64 7.12 15.41
CA THR A 642 -2.75 7.68 16.77
C THR A 642 -1.41 8.06 17.37
N ASN A 643 -1.33 9.17 18.09
CA ASN A 643 -0.13 9.57 18.86
C ASN A 643 1.12 9.71 17.98
N ILE A 644 1.02 10.54 16.94
CA ILE A 644 2.12 10.78 16.00
C ILE A 644 2.68 12.18 16.26
N TYR A 645 3.98 12.25 16.50
CA TYR A 645 4.70 13.51 16.58
C TYR A 645 5.71 13.62 15.45
N SER A 646 5.57 14.65 14.62
CA SER A 646 6.58 15.03 13.64
C SER A 646 7.26 16.32 14.02
N LYS A 647 8.55 16.26 14.36
CA LYS A 647 9.30 17.48 14.64
C LYS A 647 9.37 18.37 13.41
N VAL A 648 9.60 17.80 12.22
CA VAL A 648 9.48 18.50 10.93
C VAL A 648 9.34 17.49 9.77
N SER A 649 8.56 17.81 8.74
CA SER A 649 8.54 17.13 7.43
C SER A 649 8.53 18.11 6.27
N SER A 650 8.89 17.66 5.06
CA SER A 650 8.79 18.51 3.86
C SER A 650 7.36 18.58 3.31
N ASP A 651 6.58 17.55 3.54
CA ASP A 651 5.30 17.34 2.86
C ASP A 651 4.32 16.67 3.85
N ASP A 652 3.32 15.98 3.35
CA ASP A 652 2.15 15.56 4.13
C ASP A 652 2.46 14.61 5.30
N ILE A 653 1.81 14.82 6.46
CA ILE A 653 1.97 13.92 7.63
C ILE A 653 0.99 12.75 7.55
N ILE A 654 -0.32 13.02 7.44
CA ILE A 654 -1.35 11.99 7.24
C ILE A 654 -2.06 12.24 5.91
N LYS A 655 -2.00 11.26 5.01
CA LYS A 655 -2.53 11.40 3.65
C LYS A 655 -3.36 10.22 3.17
N PRO A 656 -4.70 10.29 3.33
CA PRO A 656 -5.62 9.43 2.61
C PRO A 656 -5.69 9.83 1.12
N GLY A 657 -5.59 8.85 0.22
CA GLY A 657 -5.70 9.07 -1.21
C GLY A 657 -6.21 7.84 -1.96
N SER A 658 -6.36 7.97 -3.27
CA SER A 658 -6.68 6.86 -4.16
C SER A 658 -6.01 7.10 -5.51
N ASP A 659 -5.32 6.08 -6.04
CA ASP A 659 -4.55 6.19 -7.28
C ASP A 659 -4.70 4.96 -8.18
N CYS A 660 -3.99 4.95 -9.31
CA CYS A 660 -4.00 3.86 -10.27
C CYS A 660 -2.76 2.94 -10.17
N SER A 661 -1.94 3.06 -9.12
CA SER A 661 -0.64 2.39 -9.04
C SER A 661 -0.72 0.85 -9.02
N LEU A 662 -1.86 0.30 -8.61
CA LEU A 662 -2.19 -1.13 -8.68
C LEU A 662 -2.63 -1.58 -10.09
N GLY A 663 -2.72 -0.68 -11.05
CA GLY A 663 -3.34 -0.88 -12.36
C GLY A 663 -4.86 -0.92 -12.36
N PHE A 664 -5.46 -0.59 -11.22
CA PHE A 664 -6.87 -0.35 -11.03
C PHE A 664 -7.07 0.60 -9.85
N THR A 665 -8.26 1.17 -9.75
CA THR A 665 -8.68 2.06 -8.67
C THR A 665 -9.60 1.31 -7.69
N ARG A 666 -9.57 1.72 -6.42
CA ARG A 666 -10.50 1.24 -5.40
C ARG A 666 -10.79 2.36 -4.40
N PRO A 667 -11.98 2.39 -3.78
CA PRO A 667 -12.31 3.39 -2.79
C PRO A 667 -11.49 3.23 -1.51
N ALA A 668 -11.31 4.33 -0.80
CA ALA A 668 -10.71 4.40 0.53
C ALA A 668 -11.77 4.81 1.57
N ARG A 669 -11.86 4.10 2.70
CA ARG A 669 -12.83 4.45 3.74
C ARG A 669 -12.43 4.03 5.15
N ASN A 670 -13.16 4.58 6.13
CA ASN A 670 -13.10 4.24 7.55
C ASN A 670 -11.73 4.54 8.15
N TYR A 671 -11.44 5.84 8.30
CA TYR A 671 -10.21 6.35 8.89
C TYR A 671 -10.50 6.94 10.27
N LYS A 672 -9.67 6.58 11.25
CA LYS A 672 -9.66 7.14 12.60
C LYS A 672 -8.28 7.73 12.88
N VAL A 673 -8.18 9.06 12.80
CA VAL A 673 -6.94 9.81 12.98
C VAL A 673 -7.05 10.64 14.25
N ARG A 674 -6.07 10.54 15.14
CA ARG A 674 -6.16 11.15 16.46
C ARG A 674 -4.80 11.53 17.03
N ASN A 675 -4.71 12.66 17.73
CA ASN A 675 -3.51 13.10 18.44
C ASN A 675 -2.28 13.23 17.51
N ILE A 676 -2.46 14.00 16.43
CA ILE A 676 -1.42 14.26 15.44
C ILE A 676 -0.83 15.65 15.70
N ILE A 677 0.47 15.68 15.96
CA ILE A 677 1.21 16.90 16.26
C ILE A 677 2.32 17.04 15.22
N GLY A 678 2.43 18.18 14.53
CA GLY A 678 3.52 18.33 13.58
C GLY A 678 3.79 19.71 12.99
N ASP A 679 5.04 19.91 12.57
CA ASP A 679 5.52 21.01 11.73
C ASP A 679 5.83 20.45 10.32
N THR A 680 5.33 21.07 9.26
CA THR A 680 5.48 20.56 7.89
C THR A 680 5.53 21.68 6.87
N ASN A 681 6.26 21.50 5.77
CA ASN A 681 6.15 22.44 4.66
C ASN A 681 4.86 22.27 3.82
N CYS A 682 4.22 21.12 3.79
CA CYS A 682 2.91 20.98 3.14
C CYS A 682 1.77 20.93 4.14
N ASN A 683 1.24 19.74 4.44
CA ASN A 683 0.02 19.61 5.25
C ASN A 683 0.16 18.65 6.44
N LEU A 684 -0.48 18.99 7.56
CA LEU A 684 -0.59 18.02 8.66
C LEU A 684 -1.57 16.90 8.29
N PHE A 685 -2.69 17.27 7.66
CA PHE A 685 -3.66 16.31 7.13
C PHE A 685 -4.09 16.71 5.72
N GLN A 686 -4.00 15.79 4.76
CA GLN A 686 -4.45 16.02 3.38
C GLN A 686 -5.21 14.81 2.84
N ILE A 687 -6.43 15.02 2.34
CA ILE A 687 -7.05 14.08 1.39
C ILE A 687 -6.63 14.50 -0.02
N GLY A 688 -6.03 13.56 -0.77
CA GLY A 688 -5.50 13.79 -2.12
C GLY A 688 -3.99 14.11 -2.15
N SER A 689 -3.43 14.61 -3.24
CA SER A 689 -4.11 15.10 -4.44
C SER A 689 -4.67 14.01 -5.35
N GLU A 690 -4.11 12.81 -5.26
CA GLU A 690 -4.52 11.58 -5.93
C GLU A 690 -5.88 11.14 -5.39
N THR A 691 -6.91 11.27 -6.23
CA THR A 691 -8.31 11.06 -5.88
C THR A 691 -9.03 10.30 -6.99
N ALA A 692 -8.39 9.21 -7.43
CA ALA A 692 -8.81 8.41 -8.57
C ALA A 692 -10.08 7.59 -8.31
N ASP A 693 -10.44 7.36 -7.04
CA ASP A 693 -11.67 6.71 -6.58
C ASP A 693 -12.18 7.36 -5.28
N ASP A 694 -13.40 7.01 -4.87
CA ASP A 694 -14.10 7.64 -3.75
C ASP A 694 -13.36 7.49 -2.41
N ILE A 695 -13.43 8.54 -1.59
CA ILE A 695 -12.79 8.62 -0.27
C ILE A 695 -13.82 9.08 0.76
N LYS A 696 -14.08 8.27 1.80
CA LYS A 696 -15.16 8.60 2.75
C LYS A 696 -14.96 8.08 4.16
N ASP A 697 -15.85 8.49 5.07
CA ASP A 697 -15.91 8.00 6.45
C ASP A 697 -14.58 8.27 7.19
N ILE A 698 -14.18 9.54 7.28
CA ILE A 698 -12.91 9.93 7.90
C ILE A 698 -13.17 10.81 9.12
N CYS A 699 -12.70 10.34 10.28
CA CYS A 699 -12.74 11.06 11.53
C CYS A 699 -11.33 11.45 11.94
N VAL A 700 -11.10 12.75 12.15
CA VAL A 700 -9.84 13.32 12.62
C VAL A 700 -10.13 14.06 13.91
N ASP A 701 -9.49 13.75 15.03
CA ASP A 701 -9.68 14.50 16.29
C ASP A 701 -8.34 14.89 16.93
N ASN A 702 -8.33 15.98 17.71
CA ASN A 702 -7.18 16.40 18.50
C ASN A 702 -5.88 16.59 17.66
N ILE A 703 -5.91 17.51 16.69
CA ILE A 703 -4.68 17.88 15.95
C ILE A 703 -4.02 19.12 16.54
N TYR A 704 -2.69 19.17 16.43
CA TYR A 704 -1.87 20.31 16.81
C TYR A 704 -0.89 20.65 15.68
N VAL A 705 -1.24 21.61 14.82
CA VAL A 705 -0.35 22.10 13.75
C VAL A 705 0.62 23.11 14.34
N LEU A 706 1.91 22.79 14.30
CA LEU A 706 2.98 23.65 14.79
C LEU A 706 3.42 24.68 13.74
N GLY A 707 3.28 24.34 12.46
CA GLY A 707 3.58 25.18 11.31
C GLY A 707 3.25 24.42 10.03
N ALA A 708 2.73 25.11 9.02
CA ALA A 708 2.36 24.53 7.73
C ALA A 708 2.48 25.55 6.60
N ASN A 709 3.43 25.37 5.66
CA ASN A 709 3.61 26.31 4.55
C ASN A 709 2.58 26.14 3.42
N LYS A 710 1.84 25.03 3.38
CA LYS A 710 0.70 24.83 2.47
C LYS A 710 -0.63 24.93 3.22
N ALA A 711 -1.03 23.90 3.98
CA ALA A 711 -2.28 23.96 4.75
C ALA A 711 -2.26 23.15 6.05
N GLY A 712 -3.11 23.49 7.01
CA GLY A 712 -3.26 22.71 8.24
C GLY A 712 -4.06 21.44 7.99
N PHE A 713 -5.28 21.63 7.48
CA PHE A 713 -6.22 20.57 7.11
C PHE A 713 -6.71 20.78 5.68
N SER A 714 -6.47 19.79 4.82
CA SER A 714 -6.67 19.90 3.38
C SER A 714 -7.53 18.78 2.82
N ILE A 715 -8.40 19.11 1.87
CA ILE A 715 -9.17 18.17 1.05
C ILE A 715 -9.07 18.67 -0.39
N SER A 716 -8.51 17.86 -1.29
CA SER A 716 -8.40 18.24 -2.70
C SER A 716 -8.80 17.07 -3.60
N THR A 717 -9.98 17.18 -4.23
CA THR A 717 -10.41 16.24 -5.27
C THR A 717 -10.03 16.77 -6.64
N ASN A 718 -9.05 16.12 -7.25
CA ASN A 718 -8.52 16.48 -8.56
C ASN A 718 -8.92 15.49 -9.63
N ASP A 719 -9.15 14.22 -9.27
CA ASP A 719 -9.31 13.14 -10.24
C ASP A 719 -10.77 12.66 -10.40
N GLY A 720 -11.69 13.39 -9.77
CA GLY A 720 -13.13 13.25 -9.93
C GLY A 720 -13.83 12.43 -8.85
N ALA A 721 -13.10 11.95 -7.83
CA ALA A 721 -13.68 11.21 -6.71
C ALA A 721 -14.85 11.93 -6.03
N HIS A 722 -15.69 11.13 -5.38
CA HIS A 722 -16.56 11.60 -4.34
C HIS A 722 -15.85 11.53 -2.98
N ILE A 723 -15.62 12.70 -2.39
CA ILE A 723 -15.13 12.84 -1.01
C ILE A 723 -16.32 13.17 -0.11
N SER A 724 -16.60 12.33 0.90
CA SER A 724 -17.78 12.51 1.76
C SER A 724 -17.54 12.11 3.21
N ASP A 725 -18.31 12.73 4.12
CA ASP A 725 -18.37 12.39 5.55
C ASP A 725 -17.00 12.50 6.24
N ILE A 726 -16.46 13.72 6.21
CA ILE A 726 -15.15 14.06 6.78
C ILE A 726 -15.32 14.98 7.99
N HIS A 727 -14.95 14.48 9.16
CA HIS A 727 -15.24 15.12 10.43
C HIS A 727 -13.92 15.48 11.15
N LEU A 728 -13.77 16.75 11.53
CA LEU A 728 -12.64 17.24 12.34
C LEU A 728 -13.13 17.64 13.73
N ASN A 729 -12.51 17.04 14.75
CA ASN A 729 -12.64 17.36 16.17
C ASN A 729 -14.10 17.25 16.65
N CYS A 730 -14.74 16.14 16.26
CA CYS A 730 -16.11 15.77 16.57
C CYS A 730 -16.20 14.70 17.68
N GLY A 731 -15.07 14.12 18.10
CA GLY A 731 -15.00 13.12 19.18
C GLY A 731 -15.38 11.70 18.72
N HIS A 732 -15.30 11.42 17.43
CA HIS A 732 -15.63 10.11 16.86
C HIS A 732 -14.51 9.08 17.06
N THR A 733 -13.29 9.54 17.31
CA THR A 733 -12.13 8.67 17.59
C THR A 733 -11.90 8.44 19.08
N GLY A 734 -12.57 9.21 19.96
CA GLY A 734 -12.38 9.17 21.40
C GLY A 734 -12.79 10.48 22.09
N LYS A 735 -12.61 10.55 23.42
CA LYS A 735 -12.93 11.74 24.22
C LYS A 735 -12.10 12.94 23.76
N LEU A 736 -12.71 14.08 23.47
CA LEU A 736 -11.95 15.31 23.20
C LEU A 736 -11.40 15.88 24.52
N HIS A 737 -10.08 15.96 24.65
CA HIS A 737 -9.42 16.62 25.79
C HIS A 737 -9.17 18.12 25.56
N SER A 738 -9.14 18.52 24.29
CA SER A 738 -8.82 19.87 23.86
C SER A 738 -9.51 20.20 22.54
N ARG A 739 -9.55 21.50 22.25
CA ARG A 739 -9.79 22.03 20.90
C ARG A 739 -8.58 21.75 20.02
N SER A 740 -8.79 21.51 18.73
CA SER A 740 -7.66 21.42 17.80
C SER A 740 -6.97 22.77 17.65
N GLN A 741 -5.64 22.76 17.50
CA GLN A 741 -4.82 23.97 17.46
C GLN A 741 -4.08 24.07 16.13
N MET A 742 -4.04 25.26 15.53
CA MET A 742 -3.21 25.54 14.36
C MET A 742 -2.42 26.82 14.52
N TYR A 743 -1.10 26.72 14.39
CA TYR A 743 -0.17 27.85 14.43
C TYR A 743 0.57 27.95 13.11
N ARG A 744 0.96 29.17 12.69
CA ARG A 744 1.95 29.40 11.62
C ARG A 744 1.61 28.62 10.34
N THR A 745 0.32 28.62 10.03
CA THR A 745 -0.26 27.84 8.95
C THR A 745 -0.73 28.79 7.86
N ARG A 746 -0.21 28.64 6.64
CA ARG A 746 -0.52 29.51 5.51
C ARG A 746 -2.01 29.51 5.19
N ALA A 747 -2.58 28.35 4.89
CA ALA A 747 -4.02 28.15 4.71
C ALA A 747 -4.53 27.18 5.78
N PRO A 748 -5.17 27.63 6.86
CA PRO A 748 -5.65 26.74 7.92
C PRO A 748 -6.54 25.61 7.38
N PHE A 749 -7.42 25.96 6.45
CA PHE A 749 -8.23 25.03 5.67
C PHE A 749 -8.02 25.24 4.18
N PHE A 750 -7.83 24.15 3.44
CA PHE A 750 -7.80 24.15 1.98
C PHE A 750 -8.70 23.05 1.43
N ILE A 751 -9.93 23.40 1.03
CA ILE A 751 -10.90 22.45 0.49
C ILE A 751 -11.16 22.84 -0.96
N SER A 752 -10.75 22.00 -1.90
CA SER A 752 -10.78 22.33 -3.32
C SER A 752 -11.24 21.18 -4.22
N ILE A 753 -11.86 21.57 -5.33
CA ILE A 753 -12.16 20.70 -6.47
C ILE A 753 -11.36 21.22 -7.67
N SER A 754 -10.79 20.32 -8.47
CA SER A 754 -10.23 20.65 -9.78
C SER A 754 -10.62 19.61 -10.83
N ASN A 755 -10.24 19.88 -12.08
CA ASN A 755 -10.53 19.04 -13.24
C ASN A 755 -9.20 18.47 -13.78
N ARG A 756 -8.53 17.60 -13.01
CA ARG A 756 -7.28 16.93 -13.44
C ARG A 756 -7.56 15.55 -14.03
N ALA A 757 -8.33 14.71 -13.34
CA ALA A 757 -8.74 13.36 -13.78
C ALA A 757 -7.59 12.44 -14.24
N ARG A 758 -6.51 12.35 -13.47
CA ARG A 758 -5.48 11.31 -13.67
C ARG A 758 -6.03 9.94 -13.27
N ILE A 759 -6.90 9.40 -14.11
CA ILE A 759 -7.44 8.05 -14.00
C ILE A 759 -7.30 7.31 -15.33
N ILE A 760 -7.38 5.99 -15.27
CA ILE A 760 -7.38 5.13 -16.45
C ILE A 760 -8.64 5.44 -17.27
N GLY A 761 -8.51 5.57 -18.59
CA GLY A 761 -9.60 5.90 -19.50
C GLY A 761 -9.94 7.38 -19.61
N ALA A 762 -9.24 8.27 -18.91
CA ALA A 762 -9.44 9.71 -19.02
C ALA A 762 -8.92 10.25 -20.37
N SER A 763 -9.61 11.27 -20.91
CA SER A 763 -9.26 11.97 -22.14
C SER A 763 -9.34 13.49 -21.94
N VAL A 764 -8.44 14.22 -22.59
CA VAL A 764 -8.28 15.66 -22.43
C VAL A 764 -8.36 16.41 -23.75
N GLY A 765 -8.57 17.73 -23.69
CA GLY A 765 -8.45 18.67 -24.82
C GLY A 765 -7.94 20.01 -24.34
N LYS A 766 -7.27 20.78 -25.21
CA LYS A 766 -6.74 22.10 -24.89
C LYS A 766 -7.72 23.18 -25.33
N TYR A 767 -8.03 24.13 -24.45
CA TYR A 767 -9.04 25.16 -24.68
C TYR A 767 -8.52 26.52 -24.24
N ALA A 768 -8.70 27.51 -25.11
CA ALA A 768 -8.37 28.90 -24.82
C ALA A 768 -9.64 29.71 -24.52
N PHE A 769 -9.64 30.46 -23.43
CA PHE A 769 -10.77 31.27 -22.99
C PHE A 769 -10.29 32.51 -22.22
N THR A 770 -11.19 33.46 -21.97
CA THR A 770 -10.90 34.63 -21.12
C THR A 770 -11.78 34.61 -19.89
N GLU A 771 -11.16 34.66 -18.72
CA GLU A 771 -11.83 34.70 -17.42
C GLU A 771 -11.40 35.99 -16.70
N ASN A 772 -12.35 36.84 -16.30
CA ASN A 772 -12.04 38.08 -15.57
C ASN A 772 -10.98 38.98 -16.25
N GLY A 773 -10.96 39.00 -17.59
CA GLY A 773 -9.97 39.74 -18.38
C GLY A 773 -8.60 39.08 -18.52
N VAL A 774 -8.39 37.91 -17.91
CA VAL A 774 -7.17 37.10 -18.03
C VAL A 774 -7.38 36.04 -19.10
N LYS A 775 -6.40 35.90 -20.01
CA LYS A 775 -6.42 34.84 -21.04
C LYS A 775 -5.88 33.55 -20.45
N HIS A 776 -6.59 32.47 -20.71
CA HIS A 776 -6.26 31.10 -20.32
C HIS A 776 -6.04 30.24 -21.55
N ASP A 777 -5.14 29.26 -21.43
CA ASP A 777 -4.88 28.20 -22.42
C ASP A 777 -4.66 26.89 -21.64
N GLU A 778 -5.76 26.24 -21.31
CA GLU A 778 -5.81 25.19 -20.28
C GLU A 778 -6.13 23.84 -20.91
N LEU A 779 -5.57 22.79 -20.32
CA LEU A 779 -5.99 21.43 -20.58
C LEU A 779 -7.25 21.15 -19.74
N LEU A 780 -8.30 20.59 -20.34
CA LEU A 780 -9.55 20.23 -19.68
C LEU A 780 -9.87 18.75 -19.94
N VAL A 781 -10.43 18.07 -18.94
CA VAL A 781 -10.89 16.68 -19.06
C VAL A 781 -12.29 16.65 -19.65
N LYS A 782 -12.49 15.76 -20.63
CA LYS A 782 -13.70 15.71 -21.45
C LYS A 782 -14.69 14.63 -21.04
N ASN A 783 -14.21 13.55 -20.42
CA ASN A 783 -14.97 12.31 -20.22
C ASN A 783 -14.93 11.77 -18.78
N VAL A 784 -14.56 12.61 -17.81
CA VAL A 784 -14.60 12.28 -16.37
C VAL A 784 -15.36 13.38 -15.65
N ASN A 785 -16.28 13.01 -14.77
CA ASN A 785 -17.04 13.98 -13.99
C ASN A 785 -16.11 14.79 -13.06
N ILE A 786 -16.43 16.08 -12.88
CA ILE A 786 -15.87 16.90 -11.80
C ILE A 786 -16.13 16.19 -10.47
N GLY A 787 -15.16 16.27 -9.55
CA GLY A 787 -15.26 15.67 -8.22
C GLY A 787 -16.42 16.21 -7.41
N LYS A 788 -16.74 15.50 -6.33
CA LYS A 788 -17.76 15.91 -5.36
C LYS A 788 -17.12 15.97 -3.98
N VAL A 789 -17.44 17.01 -3.21
CA VAL A 789 -17.08 17.11 -1.79
C VAL A 789 -18.34 17.43 -1.03
N GLU A 790 -18.73 16.59 -0.08
CA GLU A 790 -19.92 16.85 0.74
C GLU A 790 -19.82 16.35 2.18
N ASN A 791 -20.65 16.93 3.05
CA ASN A 791 -20.77 16.55 4.47
C ASN A 791 -19.45 16.67 5.22
N ILE A 792 -18.94 17.90 5.29
CA ILE A 792 -17.69 18.23 6.00
C ILE A 792 -18.06 18.94 7.29
N ILE A 793 -17.68 18.40 8.44
CA ILE A 793 -18.02 18.95 9.77
C ILE A 793 -16.74 19.26 10.53
N LEU A 794 -16.54 20.52 10.90
CA LEU A 794 -15.34 21.01 11.58
C LEU A 794 -15.76 21.73 12.87
N ASN A 795 -15.30 21.21 14.02
CA ASN A 795 -15.76 21.66 15.34
C ASN A 795 -14.60 22.10 16.25
N GLY A 796 -14.72 23.24 16.94
CA GLY A 796 -13.88 23.58 18.08
C GLY A 796 -12.38 23.67 17.76
N ILE A 797 -11.99 24.66 16.97
CA ILE A 797 -10.63 24.83 16.44
C ILE A 797 -10.13 26.24 16.72
N ASP A 798 -8.92 26.35 17.26
CA ASP A 798 -8.25 27.64 17.46
C ASP A 798 -7.07 27.79 16.50
N ILE A 799 -7.05 28.91 15.79
CA ILE A 799 -6.10 29.21 14.73
C ILE A 799 -5.43 30.54 15.05
N TYR A 800 -4.10 30.51 15.15
CA TYR A 800 -3.28 31.67 15.45
C TYR A 800 -2.15 31.81 14.45
N GLU A 801 -1.67 33.04 14.27
CA GLU A 801 -0.47 33.31 13.48
C GLU A 801 -0.56 32.79 12.03
N VAL A 802 -1.60 33.15 11.29
CA VAL A 802 -1.79 32.68 9.91
C VAL A 802 -0.76 33.29 8.95
N TYR A 803 0.27 32.52 8.61
CA TYR A 803 1.31 32.74 7.58
C TYR A 803 2.07 31.42 7.31
N ALA A 804 2.88 31.35 6.26
CA ALA A 804 3.74 30.20 5.97
C ALA A 804 4.96 30.15 6.91
N GLY A 805 4.78 29.65 8.13
CA GLY A 805 5.77 29.71 9.21
C GLY A 805 6.33 28.37 9.68
N SER A 806 6.30 27.33 8.84
CA SER A 806 6.97 26.05 9.14
C SER A 806 8.47 26.25 9.32
N SER A 807 9.08 25.43 10.19
CA SER A 807 10.54 25.41 10.37
C SER A 807 11.27 24.63 9.27
N TYR A 808 10.55 24.00 8.35
CA TYR A 808 11.15 23.25 7.25
C TYR A 808 12.11 24.12 6.41
N GLY A 809 13.29 23.60 6.11
CA GLY A 809 14.36 24.33 5.40
C GLY A 809 15.06 25.40 6.24
N GLY A 810 14.63 25.66 7.47
CA GLY A 810 15.21 26.65 8.37
C GLY A 810 16.56 26.21 8.93
N LYS A 811 17.67 26.64 8.30
CA LYS A 811 19.03 26.39 8.80
C LYS A 811 19.35 27.09 10.14
N ASN A 812 18.54 28.07 10.55
CA ASN A 812 18.85 29.02 11.63
C ASN A 812 17.82 29.04 12.77
N GLY A 813 17.17 27.92 13.07
CA GLY A 813 16.27 27.77 14.23
C GLY A 813 14.84 27.38 13.90
N ARG A 814 14.09 27.00 14.93
CA ARG A 814 12.69 26.55 14.88
C ARG A 814 11.74 27.71 15.14
N TRP A 815 10.80 27.91 14.21
CA TRP A 815 9.83 29.02 14.06
C TRP A 815 10.43 30.42 14.07
N LYS A 816 10.75 30.92 12.87
CA LYS A 816 11.09 32.33 12.71
C LYS A 816 9.88 33.22 13.03
N PRO A 817 10.11 34.40 13.65
CA PRO A 817 9.08 35.42 13.78
C PRO A 817 8.52 35.82 12.42
N TYR A 818 7.28 36.29 12.41
CA TYR A 818 6.66 36.87 11.20
C TYR A 818 7.33 38.20 10.86
N GLU A 819 7.84 38.31 9.63
CA GLU A 819 8.62 39.47 9.15
C GLU A 819 7.77 40.43 8.28
N GLY A 820 6.51 40.08 8.02
CA GLY A 820 5.59 40.91 7.22
C GLY A 820 5.64 40.64 5.72
N THR A 821 6.65 39.93 5.23
CA THR A 821 6.83 39.51 3.83
C THR A 821 6.44 38.04 3.59
N ASP A 822 6.13 37.30 4.66
CA ASP A 822 5.78 35.89 4.59
C ASP A 822 4.50 35.68 3.77
N ASP A 823 4.46 34.54 3.07
CA ASP A 823 3.28 34.10 2.34
C ASP A 823 2.10 33.93 3.29
N LYS A 824 0.95 34.50 2.92
CA LYS A 824 -0.32 34.40 3.66
C LYS A 824 -1.42 33.87 2.74
N ALA A 825 -2.36 33.16 3.32
CA ALA A 825 -3.63 32.84 2.70
C ALA A 825 -4.77 32.99 3.71
N THR A 826 -5.99 32.89 3.23
CA THR A 826 -7.19 32.70 4.06
C THR A 826 -7.58 31.21 4.03
N PRO A 827 -8.40 30.72 4.96
CA PRO A 827 -9.20 29.52 4.74
C PRO A 827 -9.95 29.55 3.40
N ILE A 828 -9.69 28.55 2.55
CA ILE A 828 -10.20 28.46 1.18
C ILE A 828 -11.15 27.28 1.04
N ILE A 829 -12.36 27.54 0.53
CA ILE A 829 -13.33 26.54 0.12
C ILE A 829 -13.70 26.83 -1.34
N ALA A 830 -13.17 26.06 -2.28
CA ALA A 830 -13.29 26.34 -3.70
C ALA A 830 -13.82 25.13 -4.47
N GLY A 831 -15.09 25.16 -4.86
CA GLY A 831 -15.59 24.29 -5.92
C GLY A 831 -14.99 24.69 -7.27
N TYR A 832 -15.44 24.02 -8.33
CA TYR A 832 -14.90 24.20 -9.68
C TYR A 832 -16.00 24.38 -10.70
N LYS A 833 -15.84 25.32 -11.61
CA LYS A 833 -16.73 25.52 -12.76
C LYS A 833 -15.88 25.43 -14.05
N LEU A 834 -16.44 24.79 -15.07
CA LEU A 834 -15.87 24.79 -16.43
C LEU A 834 -16.08 26.17 -17.07
N PRO A 835 -15.24 26.59 -18.04
CA PRO A 835 -15.50 27.83 -18.76
C PRO A 835 -16.79 27.73 -19.56
N ASP A 836 -17.60 28.79 -19.51
CA ASP A 836 -18.85 28.89 -20.28
C ASP A 836 -18.53 28.84 -21.79
N THR A 837 -19.36 28.15 -22.57
CA THR A 837 -19.13 27.90 -24.02
C THR A 837 -18.85 29.19 -24.79
N GLU A 838 -19.54 30.27 -24.44
CA GLU A 838 -19.47 31.57 -25.12
C GLU A 838 -18.12 32.27 -24.90
N THR A 839 -17.39 31.90 -23.85
CA THR A 839 -16.07 32.48 -23.51
C THR A 839 -14.90 31.71 -24.12
N VAL A 840 -15.16 30.49 -24.62
CA VAL A 840 -14.15 29.60 -25.21
C VAL A 840 -14.01 29.86 -26.69
N ILE A 841 -12.77 30.05 -27.17
CA ILE A 841 -12.49 30.21 -28.60
C ILE A 841 -12.90 28.93 -29.35
N GLY A 842 -13.87 29.05 -30.26
CA GLY A 842 -14.42 27.91 -31.01
C GLY A 842 -15.48 27.10 -30.26
N GLY A 843 -15.85 27.51 -29.04
CA GLY A 843 -16.85 26.86 -28.20
C GLY A 843 -16.36 25.63 -27.44
N LEU A 844 -17.06 25.26 -26.37
CA LEU A 844 -16.79 24.04 -25.62
C LEU A 844 -17.47 22.84 -26.32
N ASN A 845 -16.67 21.97 -26.94
CA ASN A 845 -17.15 20.89 -27.80
C ASN A 845 -17.45 19.56 -27.06
N PHE A 846 -17.60 19.58 -25.74
CA PHE A 846 -17.91 18.38 -24.94
C PHE A 846 -18.91 18.68 -23.82
N LYS A 847 -19.54 17.63 -23.32
CA LYS A 847 -20.30 17.63 -22.06
C LYS A 847 -19.72 16.53 -21.17
N LEU A 848 -19.60 16.82 -19.88
CA LEU A 848 -19.21 15.80 -18.91
C LEU A 848 -20.28 14.70 -18.82
N PRO A 849 -19.92 13.45 -18.44
CA PRO A 849 -20.87 12.34 -18.42
C PRO A 849 -22.15 12.58 -17.59
N ASN A 850 -22.06 13.33 -16.51
CA ASN A 850 -23.22 13.70 -15.67
C ASN A 850 -23.95 14.98 -16.12
N GLY A 851 -23.50 15.62 -17.20
CA GLY A 851 -24.04 16.87 -17.72
C GLY A 851 -23.79 18.12 -16.87
N LEU A 852 -23.07 18.01 -15.75
CA LEU A 852 -22.82 19.14 -14.85
C LEU A 852 -21.67 20.01 -15.37
N HIS A 853 -21.83 21.32 -15.22
CA HIS A 853 -20.82 22.32 -15.56
C HIS A 853 -20.06 22.86 -14.33
N THR A 854 -20.68 22.76 -13.15
CA THR A 854 -20.12 23.20 -11.87
C THR A 854 -20.12 22.04 -10.87
N GLY A 855 -18.97 21.78 -10.26
CA GLY A 855 -18.82 20.96 -9.07
C GLY A 855 -18.93 21.84 -7.82
N TYR A 856 -20.13 21.91 -7.25
CA TYR A 856 -20.35 22.56 -5.96
C TYR A 856 -19.82 21.70 -4.81
N ILE A 857 -19.13 22.33 -3.86
CA ILE A 857 -18.88 21.75 -2.53
C ILE A 857 -20.19 21.86 -1.73
N LYS A 858 -20.63 20.78 -1.07
CA LYS A 858 -21.95 20.74 -0.42
C LYS A 858 -21.87 20.50 1.08
N ASN A 859 -22.80 21.08 1.82
CA ASN A 859 -23.02 20.78 3.25
C ASN A 859 -21.74 20.81 4.09
N ILE A 860 -21.10 21.97 4.14
CA ILE A 860 -19.91 22.19 4.96
C ILE A 860 -20.26 23.02 6.21
N VAL A 861 -19.79 22.58 7.36
CA VAL A 861 -20.08 23.18 8.67
C VAL A 861 -18.79 23.54 9.37
N PHE A 862 -18.62 24.83 9.65
CA PHE A 862 -17.66 25.35 10.61
C PHE A 862 -18.42 25.74 11.87
N ASN A 863 -18.14 25.08 12.99
CA ASN A 863 -18.76 25.41 14.27
C ASN A 863 -17.67 25.64 15.33
N ASP A 864 -17.72 26.81 15.94
CA ASP A 864 -16.78 27.23 16.98
C ASP A 864 -15.31 27.21 16.49
N VAL A 865 -15.05 27.96 15.41
CA VAL A 865 -13.71 28.13 14.84
C VAL A 865 -13.24 29.56 15.10
N GLN A 866 -12.10 29.71 15.78
CA GLN A 866 -11.57 31.00 16.21
C GLN A 866 -10.30 31.31 15.43
N ILE A 867 -10.29 32.39 14.64
CA ILE A 867 -9.18 32.73 13.74
C ILE A 867 -8.58 34.09 14.09
N LEU A 868 -7.29 34.10 14.40
CA LEU A 868 -6.47 35.31 14.51
C LEU A 868 -5.35 35.30 13.45
N VAL A 869 -5.52 36.14 12.42
CA VAL A 869 -4.51 36.29 11.35
C VAL A 869 -3.48 37.35 11.70
N LYS A 870 -2.28 37.29 11.07
CA LYS A 870 -1.31 38.39 11.18
C LYS A 870 -1.82 39.70 10.56
N GLY A 871 -2.57 39.59 9.45
CA GLY A 871 -3.18 40.71 8.75
C GLY A 871 -2.17 41.56 7.96
N GLY A 872 -2.49 42.85 7.78
CA GLY A 872 -1.65 43.81 7.05
C GLY A 872 -1.86 43.89 5.54
N ASN A 873 -2.92 43.28 5.00
CA ASN A 873 -3.26 43.39 3.58
C ASN A 873 -3.97 44.73 3.25
N PRO A 874 -3.64 45.37 2.11
CA PRO A 874 -4.22 46.65 1.70
C PRO A 874 -5.66 46.51 1.16
N PRO A 875 -6.42 47.62 1.08
CA PRO A 875 -7.77 47.62 0.51
C PRO A 875 -7.85 47.12 -0.93
N SER A 876 -6.80 47.33 -1.72
CA SER A 876 -6.72 46.89 -3.13
C SER A 876 -6.93 45.38 -3.29
N ASP A 877 -6.58 44.58 -2.27
CA ASP A 877 -6.73 43.13 -2.33
C ASP A 877 -8.20 42.67 -2.35
N THR A 878 -9.14 43.52 -1.95
CA THR A 878 -10.59 43.22 -2.07
C THR A 878 -11.08 43.07 -3.51
N ALA A 879 -10.34 43.63 -4.48
CA ALA A 879 -10.64 43.52 -5.90
C ALA A 879 -10.05 42.25 -6.53
N ASN A 880 -9.26 41.46 -5.77
CA ASN A 880 -8.62 40.27 -6.29
C ASN A 880 -9.67 39.21 -6.67
N LEU A 881 -9.52 38.69 -7.87
CA LEU A 881 -10.32 37.59 -8.41
C LEU A 881 -9.42 36.37 -8.50
N ALA A 882 -9.60 35.43 -7.58
CA ALA A 882 -8.91 34.15 -7.66
C ALA A 882 -9.36 33.43 -8.94
N PRO A 883 -8.46 32.87 -9.74
CA PRO A 883 -8.81 32.27 -11.02
C PRO A 883 -9.55 30.92 -10.88
N GLU A 884 -10.30 30.52 -11.91
CA GLU A 884 -10.83 29.18 -12.12
C GLU A 884 -9.86 28.39 -13.01
N LEU A 885 -8.98 27.60 -12.38
CA LEU A 885 -7.84 27.01 -13.06
C LEU A 885 -8.08 25.56 -13.53
N GLY A 886 -7.52 25.19 -14.69
CA GLY A 886 -7.68 23.88 -15.34
C GLY A 886 -6.81 22.76 -14.74
N VAL A 887 -6.50 21.74 -15.56
CA VAL A 887 -5.69 20.57 -15.18
C VAL A 887 -4.33 21.05 -14.61
N GLY A 888 -4.14 20.90 -13.31
CA GLY A 888 -2.81 20.98 -12.69
C GLY A 888 -2.44 22.24 -11.90
N GLN A 889 -3.31 23.25 -11.81
CA GLN A 889 -3.04 24.45 -11.00
C GLN A 889 -4.04 24.58 -9.84
N TYR A 890 -3.91 23.67 -8.87
CA TYR A 890 -4.86 23.49 -7.78
C TYR A 890 -4.24 23.67 -6.39
N ASN A 891 -3.01 24.19 -6.28
CA ASN A 891 -2.39 24.47 -4.99
C ASN A 891 -2.83 25.83 -4.44
N VAL A 892 -2.69 26.02 -3.12
CA VAL A 892 -2.99 27.27 -2.40
C VAL A 892 -2.38 28.49 -3.12
N GLY A 893 -1.11 28.40 -3.51
CA GLY A 893 -0.40 29.49 -4.20
C GLY A 893 -0.97 29.85 -5.57
N ASN A 894 -1.64 28.92 -6.26
CA ASN A 894 -2.24 29.17 -7.58
C ASN A 894 -3.47 30.09 -7.48
N LEU A 895 -4.16 30.09 -6.33
CA LEU A 895 -5.33 30.93 -6.08
C LEU A 895 -4.98 32.37 -5.67
N LYS A 896 -3.68 32.71 -5.64
CA LYS A 896 -3.14 34.04 -5.32
C LYS A 896 -3.65 34.55 -3.98
N VAL A 897 -3.78 35.87 -3.81
CA VAL A 897 -4.28 36.49 -2.58
C VAL A 897 -5.81 36.59 -2.65
N GLN A 898 -6.50 36.00 -1.68
CA GLN A 898 -7.96 36.04 -1.59
C GLN A 898 -8.47 37.39 -1.08
N PRO A 899 -9.69 37.81 -1.47
CA PRO A 899 -10.29 39.11 -1.10
C PRO A 899 -10.79 39.18 0.35
N SER A 900 -10.65 38.10 1.13
CA SER A 900 -10.97 38.04 2.55
C SER A 900 -9.77 37.58 3.37
N TYR A 901 -9.74 37.97 4.65
CA TYR A 901 -8.77 37.44 5.61
C TYR A 901 -9.33 36.24 6.41
N GLY A 902 -10.64 36.19 6.65
CA GLY A 902 -11.29 35.16 7.48
C GLY A 902 -11.67 33.88 6.72
N ILE A 903 -12.67 33.93 5.83
CA ILE A 903 -13.04 32.79 4.96
C ILE A 903 -13.37 33.29 3.55
N TRP A 904 -12.76 32.65 2.54
CA TRP A 904 -13.17 32.77 1.15
C TRP A 904 -13.82 31.47 0.67
N ALA A 905 -15.07 31.56 0.21
CA ALA A 905 -15.82 30.43 -0.31
C ALA A 905 -16.32 30.71 -1.73
N ARG A 906 -16.10 29.75 -2.64
CA ARG A 906 -16.56 29.79 -4.03
C ARG A 906 -17.23 28.50 -4.48
N HIS A 907 -18.34 28.59 -5.22
CA HIS A 907 -19.13 27.44 -5.69
C HIS A 907 -19.47 26.48 -4.55
N VAL A 908 -20.13 27.01 -3.52
CA VAL A 908 -20.53 26.22 -2.33
C VAL A 908 -22.04 26.22 -2.22
N ASN A 909 -22.62 25.06 -1.91
CA ASN A 909 -24.05 24.91 -1.72
C ASN A 909 -24.35 24.29 -0.34
N GLY A 910 -24.75 25.12 0.61
CA GLY A 910 -24.94 24.74 2.01
C GLY A 910 -23.68 24.96 2.86
N LEU A 911 -23.20 26.21 2.96
CA LEU A 911 -22.15 26.62 3.89
C LEU A 911 -22.77 27.05 5.22
N THR A 912 -22.35 26.46 6.34
CA THR A 912 -22.77 26.86 7.68
C THR A 912 -21.56 27.32 8.49
N ILE A 913 -21.62 28.52 9.06
CA ILE A 913 -20.59 29.04 9.99
C ILE A 913 -21.29 29.48 11.27
N LYS A 914 -20.94 28.86 12.41
CA LYS A 914 -21.59 29.09 13.70
C LYS A 914 -20.59 29.34 14.82
N ASN A 915 -20.91 30.27 15.72
CA ASN A 915 -20.15 30.50 16.96
C ASN A 915 -18.65 30.78 16.74
N SER A 916 -18.29 31.32 15.58
CA SER A 916 -16.91 31.49 15.13
C SER A 916 -16.46 32.95 15.24
N SER A 917 -15.13 33.16 15.28
CA SER A 917 -14.56 34.50 15.21
C SER A 917 -13.47 34.67 14.17
N PHE A 918 -13.39 35.89 13.63
CA PHE A 918 -12.39 36.30 12.65
C PHE A 918 -11.78 37.63 13.08
N ASN A 919 -10.49 37.61 13.41
CA ASN A 919 -9.73 38.74 13.92
C ASN A 919 -8.36 38.83 13.23
N TYR A 920 -7.72 39.99 13.35
CA TYR A 920 -6.37 40.25 12.87
C TYR A 920 -5.50 40.94 13.93
N GLU A 921 -4.20 40.70 13.92
CA GLU A 921 -3.23 41.42 14.76
C GLU A 921 -2.93 42.82 14.19
N LYS A 922 -2.59 42.89 12.90
CA LYS A 922 -2.41 44.14 12.15
C LYS A 922 -3.61 44.35 11.23
N ARG A 923 -4.08 45.60 11.09
CA ARG A 923 -5.22 45.95 10.23
C ARG A 923 -5.15 45.22 8.88
N ASP A 924 -6.13 44.38 8.63
CA ASP A 924 -6.34 43.73 7.34
C ASP A 924 -7.57 44.37 6.68
N SER A 925 -7.36 45.05 5.56
CA SER A 925 -8.42 45.84 4.92
C SER A 925 -9.36 45.00 4.05
N ARG A 926 -9.14 43.69 3.98
CA ARG A 926 -9.98 42.73 3.27
C ARG A 926 -11.26 42.43 4.05
N TYR A 927 -12.19 41.71 3.42
CA TYR A 927 -13.42 41.28 4.10
C TYR A 927 -13.12 40.19 5.14
N ALA A 928 -13.95 40.09 6.18
CA ALA A 928 -13.88 38.93 7.08
C ALA A 928 -14.37 37.68 6.34
N ILE A 929 -15.48 37.78 5.62
CA ILE A 929 -16.06 36.69 4.83
C ILE A 929 -16.36 37.18 3.41
N PHE A 930 -15.97 36.41 2.41
CA PHE A 930 -16.33 36.62 1.01
C PHE A 930 -16.95 35.36 0.41
N LEU A 931 -18.17 35.49 -0.08
CA LEU A 931 -18.95 34.42 -0.70
C LEU A 931 -19.11 34.71 -2.21
N ASP A 932 -18.59 33.83 -3.06
CA ASP A 932 -18.66 33.90 -4.54
C ASP A 932 -19.43 32.71 -5.11
N ASP A 933 -20.61 32.91 -5.72
CA ASP A 933 -21.48 31.80 -6.14
C ASP A 933 -21.74 30.79 -5.01
N VAL A 934 -22.13 31.31 -3.84
CA VAL A 934 -22.52 30.50 -2.69
C VAL A 934 -24.04 30.49 -2.56
N GLN A 935 -24.60 29.30 -2.42
CA GLN A 935 -26.03 29.05 -2.27
C GLN A 935 -26.31 28.50 -0.87
N ARG A 936 -27.42 28.92 -0.27
CA ARG A 936 -27.92 28.40 1.03
C ARG A 936 -26.89 28.54 2.16
N ALA A 937 -26.25 29.70 2.28
CA ALA A 937 -25.31 29.97 3.37
C ALA A 937 -26.05 30.36 4.66
N ASN A 938 -25.61 29.82 5.80
CA ASN A 938 -26.13 30.14 7.13
C ASN A 938 -24.99 30.60 8.05
N LEU A 939 -25.03 31.86 8.46
CA LEU A 939 -24.03 32.52 9.28
C LEU A 939 -24.66 32.95 10.61
N SER A 940 -24.25 32.39 11.75
CA SER A 940 -24.87 32.73 13.03
C SER A 940 -23.88 32.82 14.19
N GLY A 941 -24.06 33.78 15.09
CA GLY A 941 -23.24 33.87 16.30
C GLY A 941 -21.78 34.24 16.02
N LEU A 942 -21.54 35.10 15.03
CA LEU A 942 -20.18 35.45 14.58
C LEU A 942 -19.66 36.72 15.26
N LYS A 943 -18.35 36.73 15.53
CA LYS A 943 -17.61 37.93 15.95
C LYS A 943 -16.51 38.25 14.94
N MET A 944 -16.47 39.48 14.41
CA MET A 944 -15.54 39.85 13.33
C MET A 944 -14.89 41.21 13.55
N VAL A 945 -13.71 41.44 13.00
CA VAL A 945 -13.17 42.80 12.87
C VAL A 945 -13.37 43.33 11.45
N ARG A 946 -13.95 44.52 11.35
CA ARG A 946 -14.05 45.30 10.12
C ARG A 946 -12.99 46.39 10.16
N ALA A 947 -12.16 46.47 9.11
CA ALA A 947 -11.23 47.57 8.98
C ALA A 947 -11.96 48.89 8.78
N SER A 948 -11.53 49.97 9.45
CA SER A 948 -12.21 51.27 9.34
C SER A 948 -12.20 51.87 7.94
N ASN A 949 -11.25 51.47 7.09
CA ASN A 949 -11.12 51.88 5.69
C ASN A 949 -11.88 50.98 4.71
N ASN A 950 -12.63 49.97 5.19
CA ASN A 950 -13.51 49.13 4.38
C ASN A 950 -14.90 49.12 5.03
N PRO A 951 -15.93 49.66 4.37
CA PRO A 951 -17.25 49.73 4.97
C PRO A 951 -17.95 48.38 5.08
N VAL A 952 -17.44 47.33 4.45
CA VAL A 952 -18.06 46.01 4.35
C VAL A 952 -17.25 44.98 5.14
N VAL A 953 -17.93 44.15 5.93
CA VAL A 953 -17.34 43.02 6.67
C VAL A 953 -17.68 41.66 6.04
N ILE A 954 -18.88 41.51 5.49
CA ILE A 954 -19.31 40.34 4.70
C ILE A 954 -19.62 40.79 3.27
N LYS A 955 -18.96 40.18 2.29
CA LYS A 955 -19.17 40.47 0.87
C LYS A 955 -19.80 39.27 0.17
N LEU A 956 -20.87 39.53 -0.58
CA LEU A 956 -21.49 38.58 -1.50
C LEU A 956 -21.12 38.94 -2.94
N LYS A 957 -20.96 37.91 -3.76
CA LYS A 957 -20.85 37.97 -5.22
C LYS A 957 -21.62 36.77 -5.77
N ASN A 958 -22.62 37.04 -6.63
CA ASN A 958 -23.47 36.02 -7.25
C ASN A 958 -24.03 34.98 -6.27
N SER A 959 -24.30 35.36 -5.01
CA SER A 959 -24.70 34.42 -3.95
C SER A 959 -26.18 34.56 -3.63
N SER A 960 -26.85 33.46 -3.30
CA SER A 960 -28.30 33.39 -3.05
C SER A 960 -28.64 32.57 -1.80
N ASP A 961 -29.85 32.75 -1.28
CA ASP A 961 -30.34 32.11 -0.06
C ASP A 961 -29.38 32.26 1.14
N VAL A 962 -28.79 33.44 1.30
CA VAL A 962 -27.88 33.74 2.40
C VAL A 962 -28.68 34.27 3.60
N VAL A 963 -28.53 33.58 4.73
CA VAL A 963 -29.09 33.99 6.03
C VAL A 963 -27.95 34.30 6.97
N ALA A 964 -27.99 35.47 7.60
CA ALA A 964 -27.05 35.82 8.66
C ALA A 964 -27.77 36.44 9.86
N ASP A 965 -27.52 35.92 11.06
CA ASP A 965 -28.12 36.43 12.30
C ASP A 965 -27.13 36.41 13.48
N ASN A 966 -27.46 37.16 14.53
CA ASN A 966 -26.65 37.20 15.75
C ASN A 966 -25.15 37.46 15.50
N ILE A 967 -24.85 38.43 14.62
CA ILE A 967 -23.46 38.79 14.27
C ILE A 967 -23.08 40.11 14.94
N ILE A 968 -21.87 40.15 15.51
CA ILE A 968 -21.23 41.34 16.04
C ILE A 968 -19.95 41.59 15.25
N TYR A 969 -19.70 42.85 14.89
CA TYR A 969 -18.42 43.27 14.37
C TYR A 969 -17.84 44.44 15.15
N PHE A 970 -16.51 44.55 15.14
CA PHE A 970 -15.75 45.63 15.76
C PHE A 970 -15.06 46.46 14.69
N ASN A 971 -14.88 47.76 14.92
CA ASN A 971 -14.15 48.62 13.98
C ASN A 971 -12.69 48.70 14.40
N ASP A 972 -11.79 48.12 13.58
CA ASP A 972 -10.33 47.98 13.78
C ASP A 972 -9.83 47.25 15.03
N GLN A 973 -10.47 47.43 16.18
CA GLN A 973 -9.99 46.95 17.47
C GLN A 973 -10.93 45.88 18.01
N TRP A 974 -10.42 44.67 18.18
CA TRP A 974 -11.14 43.56 18.77
C TRP A 974 -11.70 43.89 20.17
N ASP A 975 -12.92 43.44 20.47
CA ASP A 975 -13.63 43.67 21.73
C ASP A 975 -13.79 45.15 22.16
N LYS A 976 -13.65 46.09 21.21
CA LYS A 976 -13.93 47.52 21.42
C LYS A 976 -15.11 47.98 20.58
N SER A 977 -16.08 48.63 21.23
CA SER A 977 -17.26 49.23 20.59
C SER A 977 -18.01 48.24 19.68
N PRO A 978 -18.53 47.11 20.22
CA PRO A 978 -19.23 46.11 19.42
C PRO A 978 -20.43 46.73 18.70
N THR A 979 -20.53 46.49 17.39
CA THR A 979 -21.69 46.86 16.59
C THR A 979 -22.43 45.59 16.16
N LYS A 980 -23.74 45.55 16.40
CA LYS A 980 -24.59 44.46 15.93
C LYS A 980 -24.85 44.62 14.44
N LEU A 981 -24.56 43.58 13.66
CA LEU A 981 -24.96 43.54 12.26
C LEU A 981 -26.46 43.20 12.18
N PRO A 982 -27.28 43.98 11.44
CA PRO A 982 -28.67 43.62 11.21
C PRO A 982 -28.80 42.24 10.58
N ALA A 983 -29.91 41.54 10.86
CA ALA A 983 -30.16 40.24 10.24
C ALA A 983 -30.21 40.37 8.72
N ILE A 984 -29.53 39.47 8.03
CA ILE A 984 -29.46 39.41 6.58
C ILE A 984 -30.35 38.25 6.12
N LYS A 985 -31.28 38.52 5.22
CA LYS A 985 -32.05 37.51 4.49
C LYS A 985 -32.03 37.86 3.02
N GLN A 986 -31.09 37.28 2.28
CA GLN A 986 -30.88 37.52 0.86
C GLN A 986 -31.30 36.27 0.08
N SER A 987 -32.56 36.20 -0.34
CA SER A 987 -33.12 35.05 -1.08
C SER A 987 -32.59 35.01 -2.51
N GLU A 988 -32.67 36.13 -3.23
CA GLU A 988 -32.24 36.23 -4.62
C GLU A 988 -30.73 36.42 -4.75
N MET A 989 -30.19 36.02 -5.91
CA MET A 989 -28.78 36.20 -6.27
C MET A 989 -28.35 37.66 -6.11
N SER A 990 -27.25 37.90 -5.39
CA SER A 990 -26.80 39.24 -5.03
C SER A 990 -25.27 39.38 -5.02
N SER A 991 -24.80 40.58 -5.34
CA SER A 991 -23.40 41.00 -5.21
C SER A 991 -23.22 42.12 -4.16
N SER A 992 -24.08 42.13 -3.15
CA SER A 992 -24.13 43.13 -2.08
C SER A 992 -23.00 43.00 -1.05
N GLY A 993 -22.75 44.09 -0.31
CA GLY A 993 -21.86 44.11 0.85
C GLY A 993 -22.62 44.50 2.12
N PHE A 994 -22.22 43.95 3.26
CA PHE A 994 -22.83 44.22 4.56
C PHE A 994 -21.83 44.76 5.60
N PRO A 995 -22.22 45.74 6.43
CA PRO A 995 -23.51 46.46 6.41
C PRO A 995 -23.73 47.22 5.09
N LYS A 996 -25.00 47.34 4.65
CA LYS A 996 -25.36 48.20 3.51
C LYS A 996 -25.16 49.65 3.98
N LEU A 997 -24.27 50.38 3.30
CA LEU A 997 -24.16 51.82 3.48
C LEU A 997 -25.32 52.54 2.78
#